data_AF-A0A813VFG5-F1
#
_entry.id   AF-A0A813VFG5-F1
#
_cell.length_a   1.000
_cell.length_b   1.000
_cell.length_c   1.000
_cell.angle_alpha   90.00
_cell.angle_beta   90.00
_cell.angle_gamma   90.00
#
_symmetry.space_group_name_H-M   'P 1'
#
loop_
_entity.id
_entity.type
_entity.pdbx_description
1 polymer ?
#
loop_
_entity_poly.entity_id
_entity_poly.type
_entity_poly.pdbx_seq_one_letter_code
_entity_poly.pdbx_strand_id
1 'polypeptide(L)'
;MISSLKNYFRKVNIYDYDPHLTPEQRDHENHSNIIATRIFLIILIITLIIFILAFQLSYQTTIVTISNPTQEQFENLPFTAYCPCSRISISYDQFTSINVRFHQACSSDFISDRWIQSIFTGSNTTYFYLSDFRTYGSAAFQALASFCRLSKTNALQSITLFNQMSFISLETLTQSVFQSQINASIEQFQLTTPNEFKTQLNLVQEMTTHSKLQSALQTNYLLYYYAYSIWQFTLERSALEYFPSNGNSCYCISDFNCKESSKIYNIYGEATQLIGNSNSKILMRINGFKASCLPVNAILLSTLECFYNQTCMNQLISFFPTTEKFLAMEFSAQSRFTINSTVQMIVDKLMIEEWITNISYDKYFQQCAPNLCTYTKNEKYGFTFILRKIISLLGGFTLVLGFFIQLIVKFIRRLPRTEPITLCQRTKDLFQKIWRKLNMFKHHESNEHEERYQRLGTRLYIFILIITLSILSVYILIEEGVHRITILKPTETQYEHFQQIYSNKTICPCSSITMTYANFITIQPSYHQVCSSDLVSPQWILYNTRTTSGLIYTYFDYRLNSQLQFQLLAMFCQQAQQIVDNGIKTFLQTQFISSRIDSQDLFESEINLLISDWRTLILNRYLRPINIIRTISQGNLLMNSGLNNNFSITNSTNKNIKILPKIYSNCSCALSSQCMQFMAIFTQISATEFTPILEIPNFYIGCSSIESLLNSTLETFYNRSYMLEIDQYLQVPLGSSFNFSALNPKLSLPNETIETIVNRLMIDSWSSNISFSSYYQTCAPLSCTIEYIGKNNILDVITSIIGIFGGLSLGLKLFFILILRSSEKIRNNLSFIAMKTVIKNLFTCYNEQQMITRLQTFFLTISLYCIFLYSTYTTQLITVEINKPTYSIYQSLSLNYSQSLQCFCSDISIPYQSFLAIKPRFHDLCSSQFVSQDWINYLYGTGNLVYRYSFTDFRASAVGQFQLLASLCEISQETINTSLVQLLTSDYNDRQLLSEQRLDQLIQTQINQFQLVTPNSLLNNLNLIRETLGANMIISVWSVNWLIATESIINSGWTAHTKPIVYGKCNCGTSWTCTQSSQGMMVGCYPLESLLQTTLQCFYNQSCIDSTNKFTQLNISSLKTSRHQMSTTIQSILNNLMVEEYIINKSYENYFNQCAPSSCSYNYIKKYQITEGIINLISLYSGLVILTRCLSVILIKLCSYKSNRITIQITE
;
A
#
# COMPACT_ATOMS: atom_id res chain seq x y z
N MET A 1 4.02 -60.65 -55.91
CA MET A 1 3.41 -59.31 -55.69
C MET A 1 4.27 -58.17 -56.26
N ILE A 2 5.55 -58.04 -55.88
CA ILE A 2 6.45 -56.95 -56.35
C ILE A 2 6.70 -57.00 -57.88
N SER A 3 6.87 -58.18 -58.48
CA SER A 3 7.01 -58.34 -59.96
C SER A 3 5.76 -57.88 -60.73
N SER A 4 4.56 -58.17 -60.21
CA SER A 4 3.29 -57.75 -60.82
C SER A 4 3.02 -56.25 -60.65
N LEU A 5 3.43 -55.66 -59.52
CA LEU A 5 3.40 -54.22 -59.28
C LEU A 5 4.39 -53.48 -60.19
N LYS A 6 5.59 -54.03 -60.38
CA LYS A 6 6.62 -53.49 -61.29
C LYS A 6 6.13 -53.48 -62.73
N ASN A 7 5.48 -54.55 -63.19
CA ASN A 7 4.85 -54.59 -64.53
C ASN A 7 3.64 -53.65 -64.67
N TYR A 8 2.84 -53.47 -63.60
CA TYR A 8 1.75 -52.50 -63.59
C TYR A 8 2.28 -51.07 -63.73
N PHE A 9 3.21 -50.64 -62.86
CA PHE A 9 3.82 -49.31 -62.97
C PHE A 9 4.58 -49.07 -64.28
N ARG A 10 5.07 -50.14 -64.93
CA ARG A 10 5.73 -50.04 -66.25
C ARG A 10 4.76 -49.68 -67.38
N LYS A 11 3.46 -50.00 -67.23
CA LYS A 11 2.38 -49.75 -68.20
C LYS A 11 1.41 -48.62 -67.78
N VAL A 12 1.60 -48.00 -66.61
CA VAL A 12 0.74 -46.91 -66.13
C VAL A 12 0.95 -45.67 -66.99
N ASN A 13 -0.12 -45.23 -67.63
CA ASN A 13 -0.23 -43.98 -68.34
C ASN A 13 -1.44 -43.21 -67.79
N ILE A 14 -1.21 -42.02 -67.24
CA ILE A 14 -2.24 -41.16 -66.63
C ILE A 14 -2.95 -40.31 -67.69
N TYR A 15 -2.40 -40.21 -68.91
CA TYR A 15 -2.87 -39.30 -69.94
C TYR A 15 -3.46 -40.04 -71.15
N ASP A 16 -4.68 -39.67 -71.53
CA ASP A 16 -5.40 -40.22 -72.69
C ASP A 16 -4.74 -39.82 -74.03
N TYR A 17 -4.90 -40.68 -75.04
CA TYR A 17 -4.38 -40.47 -76.40
C TYR A 17 -5.44 -39.82 -77.31
N ASP A 18 -5.01 -39.06 -78.32
CA ASP A 18 -5.93 -38.51 -79.33
C ASP A 18 -6.35 -39.63 -80.33
N PRO A 19 -7.64 -39.97 -80.43
CA PRO A 19 -8.11 -41.05 -81.29
C PRO A 19 -7.93 -40.77 -82.80
N HIS A 20 -7.68 -39.52 -83.20
CA HIS A 20 -7.51 -39.12 -84.60
C HIS A 20 -6.07 -39.25 -85.13
N LEU A 21 -5.14 -39.76 -84.32
CA LEU A 21 -3.74 -39.95 -84.71
C LEU A 21 -3.52 -41.23 -85.52
N THR A 22 -2.63 -41.14 -86.52
CA THR A 22 -2.16 -42.32 -87.27
C THR A 22 -1.45 -43.32 -86.34
N PRO A 23 -1.36 -44.60 -86.71
CA PRO A 23 -0.75 -45.63 -85.84
C PRO A 23 0.66 -45.26 -85.34
N GLU A 24 1.50 -44.68 -86.19
CA GLU A 24 2.86 -44.21 -85.82
C GLU A 24 2.82 -43.00 -84.87
N GLN A 25 1.89 -42.07 -85.08
CA GLN A 25 1.71 -40.91 -84.20
C GLN A 25 1.14 -41.32 -82.84
N ARG A 26 0.34 -42.38 -82.79
CA ARG A 26 -0.25 -42.93 -81.57
C ARG A 26 0.81 -43.60 -80.70
N ASP A 27 1.71 -44.37 -81.27
CA ASP A 27 2.83 -44.97 -80.51
C ASP A 27 3.79 -43.89 -79.99
N HIS A 28 4.03 -42.85 -80.80
CA HIS A 28 4.84 -41.70 -80.40
C HIS A 28 4.18 -40.87 -79.27
N GLU A 29 2.87 -40.66 -79.31
CA GLU A 29 2.12 -39.97 -78.25
C GLU A 29 2.04 -40.84 -76.98
N ASN A 30 1.83 -42.15 -77.11
CA ASN A 30 1.77 -43.08 -75.99
C ASN A 30 3.10 -43.14 -75.22
N HIS A 31 4.22 -43.16 -75.93
CA HIS A 31 5.54 -43.11 -75.31
C HIS A 31 5.79 -41.76 -74.60
N SER A 32 5.31 -40.65 -75.16
CA SER A 32 5.38 -39.32 -74.54
C SER A 32 4.52 -39.22 -73.27
N ASN A 33 3.32 -39.80 -73.30
CA ASN A 33 2.39 -39.81 -72.19
C ASN A 33 2.88 -40.71 -71.03
N ILE A 34 3.54 -41.84 -71.33
CA ILE A 34 4.19 -42.67 -70.31
C ILE A 34 5.35 -41.93 -69.62
N ILE A 35 6.17 -41.19 -70.37
CA ILE A 35 7.26 -40.39 -69.78
C ILE A 35 6.70 -39.25 -68.93
N ALA A 36 5.69 -38.53 -69.44
CA ALA A 36 5.00 -37.49 -68.70
C ALA A 36 4.40 -38.03 -67.38
N THR A 37 3.80 -39.22 -67.42
CA THR A 37 3.25 -39.91 -66.24
C THR A 37 4.33 -40.21 -65.19
N ARG A 38 5.54 -40.60 -65.60
CA ARG A 38 6.65 -40.87 -64.67
C ARG A 38 7.21 -39.60 -64.03
N ILE A 39 7.38 -38.55 -64.84
CA ILE A 39 7.82 -37.23 -64.35
C ILE A 39 6.79 -36.68 -63.36
N PHE A 40 5.50 -36.83 -63.66
CA PHE A 40 4.41 -36.46 -62.77
C PHE A 40 4.49 -37.17 -61.42
N LEU A 41 4.64 -38.50 -61.40
CA LEU A 41 4.70 -39.26 -60.16
C LEU A 41 5.94 -38.92 -59.33
N ILE A 42 7.10 -38.72 -59.97
CA ILE A 42 8.35 -38.36 -59.27
C ILE A 42 8.24 -36.97 -58.63
N ILE A 43 7.79 -35.97 -59.39
CA ILE A 43 7.64 -34.60 -58.89
C ILE A 43 6.60 -34.55 -57.76
N LEU A 44 5.47 -35.27 -57.92
CA LEU A 44 4.45 -35.37 -56.89
C LEU A 44 4.99 -35.97 -55.58
N ILE A 45 5.76 -37.05 -55.66
CA ILE A 45 6.33 -37.69 -54.46
C ILE A 45 7.37 -36.78 -53.80
N ILE A 46 8.28 -36.18 -54.57
CA ILE A 46 9.33 -35.30 -54.03
C ILE A 46 8.72 -34.09 -53.32
N THR A 47 7.73 -33.44 -53.93
CA THR A 47 7.08 -32.26 -53.35
C THR A 47 6.29 -32.59 -52.09
N LEU A 48 5.59 -33.73 -52.05
CA LEU A 48 4.93 -34.20 -50.83
C LEU A 48 5.93 -34.45 -49.69
N ILE A 49 7.09 -35.05 -49.99
CA ILE A 49 8.16 -35.25 -49.00
C ILE A 49 8.70 -33.90 -48.50
N ILE A 50 8.94 -32.94 -49.40
CA ILE A 50 9.42 -31.60 -49.02
C ILE A 50 8.42 -30.91 -48.08
N PHE A 51 7.12 -30.93 -48.39
CA PHE A 51 6.11 -30.32 -47.52
C PHE A 51 5.98 -31.05 -46.18
N ILE A 52 6.04 -32.39 -46.16
CA ILE A 52 6.03 -33.17 -44.91
C ILE A 52 7.21 -32.77 -44.02
N LEU A 53 8.41 -32.68 -44.58
CA LEU A 53 9.60 -32.28 -43.84
C LEU A 53 9.51 -30.82 -43.36
N ALA A 54 9.06 -29.90 -44.22
CA ALA A 54 8.87 -28.50 -43.88
C ALA A 54 7.88 -28.31 -42.71
N PHE A 55 6.74 -29.02 -42.73
CA PHE A 55 5.78 -29.00 -41.62
C PHE A 55 6.30 -29.73 -40.38
N GLN A 56 7.06 -30.82 -40.49
CA GLN A 56 7.65 -31.48 -39.32
C GLN A 56 8.74 -30.64 -38.62
N LEU A 57 9.43 -29.78 -39.38
CA LEU A 57 10.47 -28.87 -38.87
C LEU A 57 9.90 -27.53 -38.39
N SER A 58 8.63 -27.26 -38.67
CA SER A 58 7.95 -26.04 -38.24
C SER A 58 7.33 -26.19 -36.85
N TYR A 59 7.42 -25.13 -36.05
CA TYR A 59 6.84 -25.03 -34.72
C TYR A 59 5.60 -24.13 -34.76
N GLN A 60 4.62 -24.45 -33.94
CA GLN A 60 3.48 -23.60 -33.66
C GLN A 60 3.49 -23.21 -32.18
N THR A 61 3.18 -21.95 -31.92
CA THR A 61 2.96 -21.46 -30.56
C THR A 61 1.51 -21.73 -30.19
N THR A 62 1.29 -22.58 -29.18
CA THR A 62 -0.06 -22.86 -28.66
C THR A 62 -0.21 -22.23 -27.28
N ILE A 63 -1.35 -21.59 -27.04
CA ILE A 63 -1.73 -21.11 -25.71
C ILE A 63 -2.51 -22.24 -25.04
N VAL A 64 -1.99 -22.74 -23.93
CA VAL A 64 -2.66 -23.72 -23.09
C VAL A 64 -3.38 -22.97 -21.97
N THR A 65 -4.68 -23.19 -21.85
CA THR A 65 -5.51 -22.61 -20.79
C THR A 65 -5.94 -23.70 -19.82
N ILE A 66 -5.60 -23.54 -18.54
CA ILE A 66 -6.10 -24.38 -17.45
C ILE A 66 -7.15 -23.58 -16.71
N SER A 67 -8.35 -24.15 -16.55
CA SER A 67 -9.43 -23.56 -15.76
C SER A 67 -9.36 -24.05 -14.31
N ASN A 68 -9.51 -23.14 -13.36
CA ASN A 68 -9.49 -23.40 -11.91
C ASN A 68 -8.36 -24.36 -11.45
N PRO A 69 -7.08 -24.02 -11.68
CA PRO A 69 -5.96 -24.87 -11.30
C PRO A 69 -5.90 -25.08 -9.78
N THR A 70 -5.59 -26.31 -9.39
CA THR A 70 -5.19 -26.64 -8.02
C THR A 70 -3.80 -26.08 -7.72
N GLN A 71 -3.46 -25.95 -6.44
CA GLN A 71 -2.14 -25.48 -5.99
C GLN A 71 -1.00 -26.33 -6.59
N GLU A 72 -1.11 -27.66 -6.54
CA GLU A 72 -0.12 -28.56 -7.13
C GLU A 72 0.00 -28.39 -8.65
N GLN A 73 -1.11 -28.17 -9.35
CA GLN A 73 -1.08 -27.90 -10.79
C GLN A 73 -0.38 -26.57 -11.09
N PHE A 74 -0.62 -25.53 -10.30
CA PHE A 74 0.01 -24.22 -10.44
C PHE A 74 1.52 -24.28 -10.21
N GLU A 75 1.97 -24.97 -9.16
CA GLU A 75 3.41 -25.11 -8.84
C GLU A 75 4.19 -25.84 -9.95
N ASN A 76 3.52 -26.66 -10.74
CA ASN A 76 4.09 -27.38 -11.88
C ASN A 76 4.06 -26.59 -13.19
N LEU A 77 3.52 -25.36 -13.22
CA LEU A 77 3.46 -24.55 -14.43
C LEU A 77 4.81 -23.90 -14.77
N PRO A 78 5.11 -23.71 -16.07
CA PRO A 78 6.30 -22.97 -16.48
C PRO A 78 6.22 -21.51 -16.04
N PHE A 79 7.38 -20.86 -15.82
CA PHE A 79 7.49 -19.46 -15.41
C PHE A 79 6.81 -18.44 -16.36
N THR A 80 6.47 -18.85 -17.59
CA THR A 80 5.70 -18.04 -18.56
C THR A 80 4.19 -18.10 -18.35
N ALA A 81 3.72 -18.83 -17.33
CA ALA A 81 2.30 -18.95 -17.02
C ALA A 81 1.77 -17.68 -16.36
N TYR A 82 0.78 -17.07 -17.01
CA TYR A 82 0.00 -15.95 -16.49
C TYR A 82 -1.26 -16.48 -15.80
N CYS A 83 -1.35 -16.25 -14.50
CA CYS A 83 -2.39 -16.77 -13.61
C CYS A 83 -3.01 -15.64 -12.77
N PRO A 84 -3.97 -14.87 -13.32
CA PRO A 84 -4.59 -13.76 -12.59
C PRO A 84 -5.32 -14.25 -11.34
N CYS A 85 -5.12 -13.57 -10.20
CA CYS A 85 -5.91 -13.82 -8.99
C CYS A 85 -7.36 -13.37 -9.22
N SER A 86 -8.34 -14.14 -8.73
CA SER A 86 -9.72 -13.68 -8.63
C SER A 86 -9.88 -12.56 -7.58
N ARG A 87 -9.05 -12.58 -6.53
CA ARG A 87 -8.92 -11.53 -5.51
C ARG A 87 -7.52 -10.92 -5.52
N ILE A 88 -7.44 -9.68 -6.00
CA ILE A 88 -6.18 -8.92 -6.09
C ILE A 88 -5.73 -8.37 -4.73
N SER A 89 -6.68 -8.06 -3.85
CA SER A 89 -6.43 -7.49 -2.53
C SER A 89 -6.91 -8.48 -1.49
N ILE A 90 -5.97 -9.05 -0.71
CA ILE A 90 -6.23 -10.08 0.29
C ILE A 90 -5.76 -9.56 1.63
N SER A 91 -6.67 -9.43 2.60
CA SER A 91 -6.37 -8.98 3.95
C SER A 91 -5.39 -9.93 4.65
N TYR A 92 -4.39 -9.40 5.37
CA TYR A 92 -3.33 -10.22 6.00
C TYR A 92 -3.87 -11.23 7.01
N ASP A 93 -4.97 -10.92 7.71
CA ASP A 93 -5.63 -11.82 8.66
C ASP A 93 -6.13 -13.14 8.04
N GLN A 94 -6.35 -13.18 6.73
CA GLN A 94 -6.83 -14.38 6.04
C GLN A 94 -5.77 -15.49 6.00
N PHE A 95 -4.48 -15.14 6.04
CA PHE A 95 -3.38 -16.09 5.86
C PHE A 95 -2.21 -15.90 6.84
N THR A 96 -2.25 -14.89 7.71
CA THR A 96 -1.28 -14.71 8.79
C THR A 96 -1.92 -14.67 10.17
N SER A 97 -1.15 -14.99 11.21
CA SER A 97 -1.51 -14.71 12.59
C SER A 97 -0.28 -14.22 13.34
N ILE A 98 -0.39 -13.04 13.98
CA ILE A 98 0.68 -12.45 14.79
C ILE A 98 0.21 -12.39 16.24
N ASN A 99 0.95 -13.02 17.14
CA ASN A 99 0.76 -12.94 18.59
C ASN A 99 2.03 -12.38 19.26
N VAL A 100 1.89 -11.85 20.47
CA VAL A 100 2.98 -11.20 21.20
C VAL A 100 3.10 -11.76 22.60
N ARG A 101 4.33 -12.10 23.00
CA ARG A 101 4.68 -12.37 24.39
C ARG A 101 5.32 -11.13 25.00
N PHE A 102 4.69 -10.60 26.03
CA PHE A 102 5.19 -9.43 26.76
C PHE A 102 6.15 -9.84 27.88
N HIS A 103 7.00 -8.91 28.29
CA HIS A 103 7.97 -9.03 29.37
C HIS A 103 7.26 -9.31 30.70
N GLN A 104 7.86 -10.16 31.53
CA GLN A 104 7.27 -10.67 32.78
C GLN A 104 6.87 -9.56 33.77
N ALA A 105 7.57 -8.42 33.76
CA ALA A 105 7.20 -7.24 34.55
C ALA A 105 5.74 -6.83 34.32
N CYS A 106 5.23 -6.99 33.09
CA CYS A 106 3.86 -6.63 32.70
C CYS A 106 2.79 -7.64 33.11
N SER A 107 3.17 -8.71 33.81
CA SER A 107 2.28 -9.67 34.47
C SER A 107 2.64 -9.87 35.96
N SER A 108 3.59 -9.08 36.47
CA SER A 108 4.07 -9.18 37.85
C SER A 108 3.23 -8.35 38.81
N ASP A 109 3.42 -8.56 40.11
CA ASP A 109 2.81 -7.74 41.15
C ASP A 109 3.27 -6.28 41.12
N PHE A 110 4.41 -5.98 40.49
CA PHE A 110 5.01 -4.66 40.52
C PHE A 110 4.27 -3.60 39.71
N ILE A 111 3.30 -4.02 38.88
CA ILE A 111 2.40 -3.10 38.17
C ILE A 111 1.01 -3.03 38.81
N SER A 112 0.79 -3.70 39.95
CA SER A 112 -0.51 -3.78 40.61
C SER A 112 -0.72 -2.62 41.59
N ASP A 113 -1.99 -2.23 41.78
CA ASP A 113 -2.37 -1.21 42.76
C ASP A 113 -1.93 -1.58 44.19
N ARG A 114 -1.96 -2.88 44.54
CA ARG A 114 -1.54 -3.34 45.87
C ARG A 114 -0.06 -3.07 46.16
N TRP A 115 0.81 -3.23 45.15
CA TRP A 115 2.24 -2.94 45.28
C TRP A 115 2.46 -1.44 45.40
N ILE A 116 1.87 -0.66 44.49
CA ILE A 116 2.00 0.81 44.46
C ILE A 116 1.52 1.43 45.77
N GLN A 117 0.39 0.96 46.32
CA GLN A 117 -0.13 1.40 47.60
C GLN A 117 0.76 0.98 48.77
N SER A 118 1.34 -0.22 48.74
CA SER A 118 2.20 -0.73 49.83
C SER A 118 3.48 0.09 50.02
N ILE A 119 4.05 0.64 48.94
CA ILE A 119 5.28 1.43 48.99
C ILE A 119 5.04 2.94 49.13
N PHE A 120 3.77 3.38 49.05
CA PHE A 120 3.42 4.78 49.15
C PHE A 120 3.35 5.25 50.61
N THR A 121 4.10 6.30 50.95
CA THR A 121 4.25 6.78 52.33
C THR A 121 3.32 7.93 52.72
N GLY A 122 2.27 8.21 51.94
CA GLY A 122 1.29 9.24 52.30
C GLY A 122 1.87 10.66 52.25
N SER A 123 1.52 11.47 53.24
CA SER A 123 2.02 12.85 53.41
C SER A 123 3.51 12.92 53.68
N ASN A 124 4.15 11.83 54.10
CA ASN A 124 5.57 11.82 54.45
C ASN A 124 6.49 11.74 53.23
N THR A 125 5.93 11.59 52.03
CA THR A 125 6.69 11.29 50.81
C THR A 125 7.77 12.32 50.48
N THR A 126 7.51 13.61 50.69
CA THR A 126 8.50 14.69 50.44
C THR A 126 9.40 15.00 51.64
N TYR A 127 9.24 14.29 52.77
CA TYR A 127 10.08 14.44 53.97
C TYR A 127 11.33 13.54 53.93
N PHE A 128 11.33 12.52 53.08
CA PHE A 128 12.49 11.67 52.85
C PHE A 128 13.55 12.38 52.01
N TYR A 129 14.77 11.85 52.06
CA TYR A 129 15.83 12.30 51.15
C TYR A 129 15.41 12.07 49.70
N LEU A 130 15.88 12.91 48.78
CA LEU A 130 15.40 12.93 47.39
C LEU A 130 15.73 11.64 46.64
N SER A 131 16.88 11.03 46.94
CA SER A 131 17.25 9.71 46.40
C SER A 131 16.74 8.52 47.22
N ASP A 132 15.97 8.78 48.27
CA ASP A 132 15.27 7.74 49.02
C ASP A 132 14.17 7.11 48.15
N PHE A 133 14.15 5.79 48.08
CA PHE A 133 13.14 5.07 47.30
C PHE A 133 11.70 5.38 47.74
N ARG A 134 11.47 5.69 49.02
CA ARG A 134 10.15 6.03 49.54
C ARG A 134 9.58 7.33 48.95
N THR A 135 10.44 8.22 48.44
CA THR A 135 10.05 9.50 47.84
C THR A 135 9.39 9.32 46.48
N TYR A 136 9.90 8.43 45.63
CA TYR A 136 9.47 8.32 44.22
C TYR A 136 9.12 6.89 43.77
N GLY A 137 9.31 5.88 44.61
CA GLY A 137 9.08 4.48 44.26
C GLY A 137 7.65 4.21 43.78
N SER A 138 6.63 4.74 44.48
CA SER A 138 5.23 4.56 44.07
C SER A 138 4.95 5.16 42.67
N ALA A 139 5.55 6.30 42.36
CA ALA A 139 5.41 6.97 41.07
C ALA A 139 6.21 6.25 39.96
N ALA A 140 7.40 5.75 40.27
CA ALA A 140 8.21 4.94 39.35
C ALA A 140 7.49 3.63 38.95
N PHE A 141 6.80 2.97 39.88
CA PHE A 141 6.02 1.78 39.57
C PHE A 141 4.67 2.07 38.91
N GLN A 142 4.07 3.24 39.14
CA GLN A 142 2.99 3.74 38.29
C GLN A 142 3.46 3.94 36.84
N ALA A 143 4.64 4.53 36.63
CA ALA A 143 5.23 4.65 35.29
C ALA A 143 5.46 3.28 34.64
N LEU A 144 5.97 2.29 35.39
CA LEU A 144 6.14 0.93 34.87
C LEU A 144 4.80 0.29 34.45
N ALA A 145 3.76 0.44 35.27
CA ALA A 145 2.41 -0.04 34.95
C ALA A 145 1.86 0.64 33.68
N SER A 146 2.05 1.95 33.56
CA SER A 146 1.73 2.72 32.37
C SER A 146 2.46 2.21 31.12
N PHE A 147 3.78 2.00 31.18
CA PHE A 147 4.53 1.48 30.05
C PHE A 147 4.07 0.09 29.60
N CYS A 148 3.73 -0.79 30.55
CA CYS A 148 3.15 -2.08 30.24
C CYS A 148 1.79 -1.96 29.55
N ARG A 149 0.92 -1.05 30.00
CA ARG A 149 -0.40 -0.83 29.39
C ARG A 149 -0.29 -0.19 28.00
N LEU A 150 0.48 0.89 27.88
CA LEU A 150 0.73 1.57 26.60
C LEU A 150 1.34 0.63 25.58
N SER A 151 2.33 -0.16 25.99
CA SER A 151 2.99 -1.09 25.08
C SER A 151 2.05 -2.19 24.59
N LYS A 152 1.23 -2.77 25.48
CA LYS A 152 0.21 -3.77 25.12
C LYS A 152 -0.80 -3.19 24.14
N THR A 153 -1.37 -2.03 24.45
CA THR A 153 -2.36 -1.36 23.60
C THR A 153 -1.76 -1.03 22.23
N ASN A 154 -0.58 -0.44 22.18
CA ASN A 154 0.07 -0.06 20.93
C ASN A 154 0.39 -1.29 20.06
N ALA A 155 0.96 -2.35 20.65
CA ALA A 155 1.26 -3.58 19.92
C ALA A 155 -0.01 -4.25 19.36
N LEU A 156 -1.07 -4.40 20.18
CA LEU A 156 -2.32 -5.04 19.76
C LEU A 156 -3.10 -4.22 18.72
N GLN A 157 -3.08 -2.89 18.82
CA GLN A 157 -3.68 -2.02 17.81
C GLN A 157 -2.90 -2.08 16.50
N SER A 158 -1.57 -2.05 16.54
CA SER A 158 -0.73 -2.18 15.36
C SER A 158 -0.92 -3.55 14.68
N ILE A 159 -1.11 -4.63 15.44
CA ILE A 159 -1.47 -5.95 14.88
C ILE A 159 -2.85 -5.90 14.23
N THR A 160 -3.86 -5.32 14.89
CA THR A 160 -5.20 -5.16 14.30
C THR A 160 -5.14 -4.39 12.99
N LEU A 161 -4.33 -3.33 12.93
CA LEU A 161 -4.10 -2.54 11.72
C LEU A 161 -3.42 -3.37 10.63
N PHE A 162 -2.32 -4.04 10.95
CA PHE A 162 -1.60 -4.91 10.01
C PHE A 162 -2.53 -5.98 9.44
N ASN A 163 -3.33 -6.61 10.29
CA ASN A 163 -4.30 -7.63 9.92
C ASN A 163 -5.39 -7.12 8.96
N GLN A 164 -5.74 -5.84 9.02
CA GLN A 164 -6.73 -5.19 8.14
C GLN A 164 -6.11 -4.64 6.85
N MET A 165 -4.79 -4.49 6.79
CA MET A 165 -4.10 -4.10 5.55
C MET A 165 -4.23 -5.23 4.54
N SER A 166 -4.19 -4.86 3.27
CA SER A 166 -4.27 -5.82 2.17
C SER A 166 -2.90 -6.12 1.58
N PHE A 167 -2.65 -7.40 1.37
CA PHE A 167 -1.61 -7.91 0.50
C PHE A 167 -2.12 -7.87 -0.95
N ILE A 168 -1.41 -7.14 -1.81
CA ILE A 168 -1.81 -6.89 -3.21
C ILE A 168 -1.06 -7.84 -4.14
N SER A 169 -1.81 -8.60 -4.94
CA SER A 169 -1.28 -9.62 -5.86
C SER A 169 -2.13 -9.68 -7.13
N LEU A 170 -1.63 -9.16 -8.25
CA LEU A 170 -2.32 -9.23 -9.54
C LEU A 170 -2.37 -10.65 -10.11
N GLU A 171 -1.36 -11.45 -9.77
CA GLU A 171 -1.18 -12.82 -10.24
C GLU A 171 -0.95 -13.73 -9.04
N THR A 172 -1.21 -15.02 -9.22
CA THR A 172 -0.94 -16.03 -8.18
C THR A 172 0.56 -16.12 -7.98
N LEU A 173 1.03 -15.90 -6.75
CA LEU A 173 2.45 -15.98 -6.42
C LEU A 173 2.85 -17.43 -6.14
N THR A 174 4.07 -17.78 -6.52
CA THR A 174 4.71 -19.01 -6.06
C THR A 174 4.98 -18.94 -4.55
N GLN A 175 5.05 -20.10 -3.90
CA GLN A 175 5.27 -20.17 -2.45
C GLN A 175 6.53 -19.40 -2.00
N SER A 176 7.63 -19.49 -2.75
CA SER A 176 8.88 -18.79 -2.42
C SER A 176 8.75 -17.27 -2.52
N VAL A 177 8.07 -16.76 -3.55
CA VAL A 177 7.86 -15.32 -3.77
C VAL A 177 6.89 -14.78 -2.72
N PHE A 178 5.78 -15.47 -2.49
CA PHE A 178 4.84 -15.13 -1.42
C PHE A 178 5.55 -15.06 -0.07
N GLN A 179 6.33 -16.09 0.29
CA GLN A 179 7.04 -16.15 1.57
C GLN A 179 8.06 -15.02 1.74
N SER A 180 8.79 -14.66 0.67
CA SER A 180 9.73 -13.55 0.71
C SER A 180 9.03 -12.21 0.93
N GLN A 181 7.92 -11.97 0.22
CA GLN A 181 7.16 -10.73 0.33
C GLN A 181 6.53 -10.58 1.72
N ILE A 182 5.85 -11.62 2.21
CA ILE A 182 5.20 -11.56 3.51
C ILE A 182 6.20 -11.44 4.67
N ASN A 183 7.35 -12.14 4.60
CA ASN A 183 8.39 -12.00 5.61
C ASN A 183 8.93 -10.57 5.66
N ALA A 184 9.18 -9.95 4.51
CA ALA A 184 9.61 -8.56 4.45
C ALA A 184 8.59 -7.60 5.06
N SER A 185 7.29 -7.77 4.75
CA SER A 185 6.22 -6.96 5.34
C SER A 185 6.14 -7.12 6.86
N ILE A 186 6.29 -8.36 7.38
CA ILE A 186 6.27 -8.66 8.81
C ILE A 186 7.52 -8.11 9.51
N GLU A 187 8.71 -8.27 8.94
CA GLU A 187 9.95 -7.72 9.49
C GLU A 187 9.88 -6.19 9.58
N GLN A 188 9.37 -5.54 8.53
CA GLN A 188 9.15 -4.09 8.53
C GLN A 188 8.13 -3.69 9.62
N PHE A 189 7.04 -4.43 9.77
CA PHE A 189 6.04 -4.19 10.81
C PHE A 189 6.65 -4.31 12.23
N GLN A 190 7.45 -5.36 12.48
CA GLN A 190 8.10 -5.61 13.76
C GLN A 190 9.19 -4.57 14.11
N LEU A 191 9.82 -3.97 13.10
CA LEU A 191 10.81 -2.89 13.27
C LEU A 191 10.17 -1.52 13.48
N THR A 192 9.16 -1.18 12.69
CA THR A 192 8.52 0.14 12.69
C THR A 192 7.70 0.38 13.96
N THR A 193 6.96 -0.62 14.43
CA THR A 193 6.02 -0.48 15.55
C THR A 193 6.72 -0.04 16.85
N PRO A 194 7.81 -0.69 17.33
CA PRO A 194 8.50 -0.21 18.53
C PRO A 194 9.26 1.11 18.33
N ASN A 195 9.78 1.36 17.12
CA ASN A 195 10.55 2.56 16.83
C ASN A 195 9.67 3.82 16.87
N GLU A 196 8.43 3.73 16.38
CA GLU A 196 7.45 4.82 16.44
C GLU A 196 7.10 5.16 17.90
N PHE A 197 6.79 4.16 18.72
CA PHE A 197 6.50 4.36 20.14
C PHE A 197 7.69 4.97 20.90
N LYS A 198 8.90 4.45 20.68
CA LYS A 198 10.13 4.99 21.27
C LYS A 198 10.32 6.47 20.94
N THR A 199 10.16 6.83 19.67
CA THR A 199 10.34 8.20 19.19
C THR A 199 9.33 9.15 19.83
N GLN A 200 8.06 8.73 19.93
CA GLN A 200 7.01 9.50 20.60
C GLN A 200 7.30 9.66 22.10
N LEU A 201 7.71 8.58 22.79
CA LEU A 201 8.04 8.63 24.21
C LEU A 201 9.18 9.61 24.49
N ASN A 202 10.25 9.55 23.70
CA ASN A 202 11.39 10.46 23.84
C ASN A 202 10.94 11.92 23.69
N LEU A 203 10.16 12.24 22.65
CA LEU A 203 9.64 13.59 22.46
C LEU A 203 8.80 14.07 23.65
N VAL A 204 7.92 13.22 24.20
CA VAL A 204 7.10 13.56 25.38
C VAL A 204 7.96 13.80 26.62
N GLN A 205 9.00 12.99 26.85
CA GLN A 205 9.93 13.17 27.96
C GLN A 205 10.71 14.47 27.83
N GLU A 206 11.23 14.75 26.64
CA GLU A 206 12.00 15.96 26.33
C GLU A 206 11.15 17.21 26.50
N MET A 207 9.92 17.19 25.99
CA MET A 207 8.95 18.29 26.13
C MET A 207 8.57 18.53 27.60
N THR A 208 8.28 17.48 28.37
CA THR A 208 7.95 17.58 29.80
C THR A 208 9.10 18.22 30.58
N THR A 209 10.32 17.80 30.26
CA THR A 209 11.55 18.23 30.91
C THR A 209 11.92 19.67 30.55
N HIS A 210 11.97 20.00 29.26
CA HIS A 210 12.41 21.31 28.79
C HIS A 210 11.36 22.40 29.04
N SER A 211 10.09 22.01 29.24
CA SER A 211 9.05 22.88 29.81
C SER A 211 9.21 23.16 31.31
N LYS A 212 10.19 22.52 31.97
CA LYS A 212 10.50 22.65 33.40
C LYS A 212 9.26 22.46 34.29
N LEU A 213 8.47 21.41 34.01
CA LEU A 213 7.28 21.10 34.79
C LEU A 213 7.64 20.56 36.19
N GLN A 214 6.98 21.06 37.23
CA GLN A 214 7.27 20.68 38.61
C GLN A 214 6.67 19.31 38.98
N SER A 215 7.52 18.39 39.46
CA SER A 215 7.04 17.19 40.16
C SER A 215 6.57 17.56 41.58
N ALA A 216 5.37 17.11 41.96
CA ALA A 216 4.88 17.29 43.32
C ALA A 216 5.76 16.55 44.34
N LEU A 217 6.47 15.51 43.93
CA LEU A 217 7.44 14.78 44.77
C LEU A 217 8.74 15.55 45.00
N GLN A 218 8.88 16.72 44.38
CA GLN A 218 10.04 17.59 44.49
C GLN A 218 11.34 16.91 44.06
N THR A 219 11.29 15.96 43.12
CA THR A 219 12.46 15.23 42.61
C THR A 219 13.30 16.03 41.61
N ASN A 220 12.74 17.10 41.04
CA ASN A 220 13.44 18.02 40.13
C ASN A 220 13.68 19.42 40.71
N TYR A 221 12.76 19.98 41.50
CA TYR A 221 12.97 21.23 42.23
C TYR A 221 12.41 21.15 43.65
N LEU A 222 13.16 21.73 44.59
CA LEU A 222 12.72 21.95 45.95
C LEU A 222 12.00 23.29 46.08
N LEU A 223 11.00 23.32 46.97
CA LEU A 223 10.32 24.54 47.37
C LEU A 223 10.93 25.04 48.69
N TYR A 224 11.46 26.26 48.69
CA TYR A 224 12.04 26.91 49.85
C TYR A 224 11.17 28.05 50.33
N TYR A 225 11.21 28.30 51.63
CA TYR A 225 10.53 29.41 52.27
C TYR A 225 11.53 30.50 52.64
N TYR A 226 11.26 31.73 52.21
CA TYR A 226 12.03 32.92 52.57
C TYR A 226 11.12 33.99 53.20
N ALA A 227 11.31 34.29 54.49
CA ALA A 227 10.54 35.33 55.18
C ALA A 227 11.22 36.69 55.05
N TYR A 228 10.51 37.67 54.48
CA TYR A 228 10.92 39.07 54.49
C TYR A 228 10.39 39.82 55.72
N SER A 229 9.27 39.37 56.30
CA SER A 229 8.69 39.89 57.56
C SER A 229 7.76 38.86 58.22
N ILE A 230 7.24 39.17 59.41
CA ILE A 230 6.31 38.33 60.19
C ILE A 230 5.02 37.97 59.39
N TRP A 231 4.69 38.76 58.36
CA TRP A 231 3.46 38.61 57.57
C TRP A 231 3.68 38.36 56.07
N GLN A 232 4.91 38.49 55.57
CA GLN A 232 5.24 38.34 54.15
C GLN A 232 6.43 37.40 53.96
N PHE A 233 6.20 36.35 53.18
CA PHE A 233 7.20 35.39 52.75
C PHE A 233 7.04 35.07 51.28
N THR A 234 8.15 34.75 50.61
CA THR A 234 8.17 34.20 49.26
C THR A 234 8.57 32.73 49.30
N LEU A 235 8.04 31.97 48.35
CA LEU A 235 8.50 30.62 48.09
C LEU A 235 9.52 30.68 46.95
N GLU A 236 10.78 30.47 47.30
CA GLU A 236 11.88 30.33 46.33
C GLU A 236 11.98 28.87 45.87
N ARG A 237 12.64 28.64 44.75
CA ARG A 237 12.88 27.29 44.23
C ARG A 237 14.31 27.12 43.86
N SER A 238 14.86 25.97 44.24
CA SER A 238 16.18 25.56 43.77
C SER A 238 16.03 24.31 42.93
N ALA A 239 16.69 24.33 41.77
CA ALA A 239 16.87 23.15 40.97
C ALA A 239 17.71 22.12 41.73
N LEU A 240 17.34 20.86 41.60
CA LEU A 240 18.02 19.82 42.35
C LEU A 240 19.34 19.38 41.76
N GLU A 241 20.25 19.05 42.67
CA GLU A 241 21.57 18.52 42.40
C GLU A 241 21.62 17.04 42.79
N TYR A 242 22.06 16.20 41.87
CA TYR A 242 22.36 14.79 42.10
C TYR A 242 23.87 14.58 42.01
N PHE A 243 24.38 13.59 42.75
CA PHE A 243 25.79 13.21 42.75
C PHE A 243 25.97 11.84 42.07
N PRO A 244 26.11 11.79 40.74
CA PRO A 244 26.44 10.57 40.02
C PRO A 244 27.75 9.94 40.51
N SER A 245 27.92 8.64 40.23
CA SER A 245 29.06 7.83 40.73
C SER A 245 30.44 8.33 40.28
N ASN A 246 30.51 9.23 39.30
CA ASN A 246 31.73 9.86 38.81
C ASN A 246 32.23 11.02 39.69
N GLY A 247 31.48 11.42 40.72
CA GLY A 247 31.86 12.45 41.70
C GLY A 247 31.58 13.90 41.26
N ASN A 248 31.08 14.11 40.04
CA ASN A 248 30.68 15.43 39.57
C ASN A 248 29.23 15.71 39.94
N SER A 249 28.91 16.96 40.31
CA SER A 249 27.53 17.38 40.51
C SER A 249 26.76 17.49 39.20
N CYS A 250 25.47 17.16 39.25
CA CYS A 250 24.58 17.18 38.11
C CYS A 250 23.26 17.88 38.51
N TYR A 251 22.89 18.97 37.83
CA TYR A 251 21.70 19.74 38.17
C TYR A 251 20.55 19.47 37.19
N CYS A 252 19.34 19.21 37.72
CA CYS A 252 18.14 18.97 36.92
C CYS A 252 17.72 20.15 36.02
N ILE A 253 18.25 21.36 36.27
CA ILE A 253 18.03 22.51 35.40
C ILE A 253 18.88 22.47 34.12
N SER A 254 20.07 21.88 34.18
CA SER A 254 21.04 21.84 33.08
C SER A 254 21.10 20.48 32.38
N ASP A 255 20.94 19.38 33.12
CA ASP A 255 20.88 18.03 32.59
C ASP A 255 19.76 17.26 33.28
N PHE A 256 18.83 16.71 32.51
CA PHE A 256 17.69 15.97 33.07
C PHE A 256 17.97 14.47 33.21
N ASN A 257 19.07 13.99 32.62
CA ASN A 257 19.56 12.63 32.78
C ASN A 257 20.35 12.46 34.08
N CYS A 258 20.42 13.50 34.92
CA CYS A 258 20.95 13.42 36.25
C CYS A 258 20.31 12.27 37.02
N LYS A 259 21.18 11.44 37.59
CA LYS A 259 20.78 10.24 38.30
C LYS A 259 21.78 9.89 39.39
N GLU A 260 21.28 9.27 40.44
CA GLU A 260 22.10 8.59 41.43
C GLU A 260 21.52 7.21 41.79
N SER A 261 22.28 6.40 42.51
CA SER A 261 21.79 5.11 42.99
C SER A 261 20.76 5.29 44.10
N SER A 262 19.62 4.61 43.97
CA SER A 262 18.52 4.60 44.94
C SER A 262 18.91 3.91 46.25
N LYS A 263 18.48 4.48 47.38
CA LYS A 263 18.80 3.98 48.73
C LYS A 263 17.60 4.15 49.66
N ILE A 264 17.69 3.55 50.84
CA ILE A 264 16.84 3.87 52.00
C ILE A 264 17.72 4.58 53.03
N TYR A 265 17.30 5.75 53.49
CA TYR A 265 18.02 6.54 54.50
C TYR A 265 17.35 6.46 55.87
N ASN A 266 18.14 6.53 56.93
CA ASN A 266 17.62 6.72 58.28
C ASN A 266 17.29 8.20 58.49
N ILE A 267 16.01 8.56 58.57
CA ILE A 267 15.56 9.97 58.64
C ILE A 267 14.78 10.32 59.92
N TYR A 268 15.05 9.66 61.04
CA TYR A 268 14.56 10.15 62.34
C TYR A 268 15.52 11.21 62.91
N GLY A 269 15.49 12.40 62.31
CA GLY A 269 16.21 13.61 62.73
C GLY A 269 15.70 14.82 61.95
N GLU A 270 15.62 15.99 62.57
CA GLU A 270 14.97 17.21 62.06
C GLU A 270 15.24 17.50 60.57
N ALA A 271 14.18 17.93 59.85
CA ALA A 271 14.15 18.22 58.41
C ALA A 271 15.17 19.29 57.93
N THR A 272 15.87 19.94 58.85
CA THR A 272 16.89 20.98 58.59
C THR A 272 18.19 20.46 57.98
N GLN A 273 18.37 19.13 57.82
CA GLN A 273 19.61 18.53 57.29
C GLN A 273 19.53 18.07 55.81
N LEU A 274 18.45 18.37 55.09
CA LEU A 274 18.22 17.89 53.71
C LEU A 274 19.13 18.53 52.64
N ILE A 275 19.97 19.50 53.00
CA ILE A 275 20.99 20.09 52.14
C ILE A 275 22.38 19.73 52.68
N GLY A 276 23.05 18.79 52.00
CA GLY A 276 24.51 18.65 52.08
C GLY A 276 25.13 17.97 53.31
N ASN A 277 24.38 17.51 54.32
CA ASN A 277 25.00 16.85 55.47
C ASN A 277 25.14 15.33 55.27
N SER A 278 26.38 14.86 55.18
CA SER A 278 26.85 13.48 54.99
C SER A 278 26.54 12.50 56.14
N ASN A 279 25.68 12.89 57.10
CA ASN A 279 25.38 12.12 58.31
C ASN A 279 24.12 11.25 58.22
N SER A 280 23.37 11.29 57.11
CA SER A 280 22.21 10.38 56.92
C SER A 280 22.69 8.95 56.67
N LYS A 281 22.60 8.10 57.70
CA LYS A 281 23.02 6.70 57.64
C LYS A 281 22.18 5.95 56.59
N ILE A 282 22.85 5.41 55.57
CA ILE A 282 22.25 4.52 54.57
C ILE A 282 21.83 3.22 55.25
N LEU A 283 20.55 2.87 55.19
CA LEU A 283 19.98 1.63 55.73
C LEU A 283 20.02 0.49 54.71
N MET A 284 19.78 0.79 53.43
CA MET A 284 19.79 -0.18 52.34
C MET A 284 20.19 0.49 51.03
N ARG A 285 20.94 -0.22 50.17
CA ARG A 285 21.14 0.15 48.77
C ARG A 285 20.24 -0.72 47.91
N ILE A 286 19.53 -0.11 46.96
CA ILE A 286 18.67 -0.86 46.04
C ILE A 286 19.44 -1.06 44.74
N ASN A 287 20.03 -2.24 44.60
CA ASN A 287 20.84 -2.58 43.42
C ASN A 287 20.01 -2.42 42.15
N GLY A 288 20.62 -1.81 41.13
CA GLY A 288 19.97 -1.55 39.85
C GLY A 288 19.05 -0.33 39.78
N PHE A 289 18.46 0.09 40.90
CA PHE A 289 17.46 1.17 40.91
C PHE A 289 18.08 2.57 41.06
N LYS A 290 17.50 3.57 40.39
CA LYS A 290 18.02 4.93 40.28
C LYS A 290 17.00 5.96 40.75
N ALA A 291 17.50 7.01 41.39
CA ALA A 291 16.79 8.27 41.55
C ALA A 291 17.17 9.20 40.38
N SER A 292 16.24 10.04 39.94
CA SER A 292 16.46 11.00 38.85
C SER A 292 15.49 12.18 38.98
N CYS A 293 15.64 13.20 38.13
CA CYS A 293 14.84 14.43 38.16
C CYS A 293 13.33 14.17 38.12
N LEU A 294 12.88 13.18 37.36
CA LEU A 294 11.48 12.80 37.24
C LEU A 294 11.28 11.30 37.50
N PRO A 295 10.18 10.86 38.14
CA PRO A 295 9.90 9.44 38.41
C PRO A 295 9.94 8.54 37.16
N VAL A 296 9.45 9.03 36.02
CA VAL A 296 9.53 8.32 34.74
C VAL A 296 10.99 8.08 34.34
N ASN A 297 11.85 9.10 34.45
CA ASN A 297 13.27 8.95 34.13
C ASN A 297 13.96 8.03 35.14
N ALA A 298 13.58 8.11 36.41
CA ALA A 298 14.10 7.26 37.46
C ALA A 298 13.88 5.76 37.13
N ILE A 299 12.66 5.36 36.74
CA ILE A 299 12.39 3.96 36.37
C ILE A 299 13.09 3.58 35.06
N LEU A 300 13.07 4.44 34.03
CA LEU A 300 13.66 4.13 32.72
C LEU A 300 15.17 3.92 32.80
N LEU A 301 15.86 4.70 33.63
CA LEU A 301 17.30 4.60 33.89
C LEU A 301 17.67 3.47 34.86
N SER A 302 16.68 2.84 35.50
CA SER A 302 16.86 1.73 36.44
C SER A 302 16.90 0.38 35.72
N THR A 303 17.52 -0.60 36.36
CA THR A 303 17.33 -2.04 36.08
C THR A 303 16.40 -2.63 37.16
N LEU A 304 15.84 -3.81 36.88
CA LEU A 304 14.95 -4.51 37.82
C LEU A 304 15.67 -5.58 38.65
N GLU A 305 17.00 -5.49 38.79
CA GLU A 305 17.86 -6.48 39.46
C GLU A 305 17.37 -6.88 40.86
N CYS A 306 17.05 -5.91 41.73
CA CYS A 306 16.54 -6.20 43.07
C CYS A 306 15.20 -6.97 43.03
N PHE A 307 14.38 -6.73 42.00
CA PHE A 307 13.04 -7.29 41.84
C PHE A 307 13.03 -8.71 41.27
N TYR A 308 14.18 -9.23 40.85
CA TYR A 308 14.42 -10.64 40.54
C TYR A 308 15.03 -11.41 41.74
N ASN A 309 15.31 -10.74 42.86
CA ASN A 309 15.96 -11.33 44.02
C ASN A 309 15.06 -11.26 45.26
N GLN A 310 14.52 -12.40 45.69
CA GLN A 310 13.61 -12.46 46.85
C GLN A 310 14.24 -11.92 48.15
N THR A 311 15.54 -12.12 48.36
CA THR A 311 16.24 -11.58 49.54
C THR A 311 16.27 -10.06 49.51
N CYS A 312 16.56 -9.46 48.34
CA CYS A 312 16.53 -8.00 48.16
C CYS A 312 15.10 -7.46 48.39
N MET A 313 14.09 -8.12 47.81
CA MET A 313 12.69 -7.77 47.99
C MET A 313 12.24 -7.83 49.45
N ASN A 314 12.56 -8.90 50.18
CA ASN A 314 12.19 -9.05 51.58
C ASN A 314 12.84 -7.95 52.45
N GLN A 315 14.09 -7.58 52.16
CA GLN A 315 14.75 -6.46 52.83
C GLN A 315 14.05 -5.13 52.52
N LEU A 316 13.72 -4.88 51.25
CA LEU A 316 13.05 -3.64 50.84
C LEU A 316 11.66 -3.50 51.50
N ILE A 317 10.87 -4.57 51.49
CA ILE A 317 9.50 -4.58 52.07
C ILE A 317 9.51 -4.30 53.57
N SER A 318 10.58 -4.67 54.29
CA SER A 318 10.70 -4.42 55.73
C SER A 318 10.68 -2.94 56.12
N PHE A 319 10.90 -2.03 55.16
CA PHE A 319 10.85 -0.58 55.37
C PHE A 319 9.46 0.04 55.13
N PHE A 320 8.47 -0.76 54.75
CA PHE A 320 7.12 -0.30 54.47
C PHE A 320 6.12 -0.83 55.51
N PRO A 321 5.09 -0.05 55.87
CA PRO A 321 4.08 -0.46 56.86
C PRO A 321 3.04 -1.41 56.23
N THR A 322 3.49 -2.52 55.64
CA THR A 322 2.65 -3.52 54.98
C THR A 322 2.88 -4.91 55.56
N THR A 323 1.81 -5.73 55.58
CA THR A 323 1.88 -7.17 55.92
C THR A 323 1.72 -8.06 54.69
N GLU A 324 1.54 -7.44 53.51
CA GLU A 324 1.42 -8.12 52.23
C GLU A 324 2.73 -8.81 51.85
N LYS A 325 2.61 -9.96 51.20
CA LYS A 325 3.76 -10.72 50.68
C LYS A 325 3.85 -10.54 49.17
N PHE A 326 5.01 -10.10 48.71
CA PHE A 326 5.31 -9.95 47.29
C PHE A 326 6.41 -10.93 46.86
N LEU A 327 6.19 -11.60 45.74
CA LEU A 327 7.17 -12.49 45.15
C LEU A 327 8.05 -11.72 44.16
N ALA A 328 9.36 -11.99 44.20
CA ALA A 328 10.28 -11.57 43.17
C ALA A 328 9.91 -12.24 41.83
N MET A 329 10.22 -11.56 40.73
CA MET A 329 10.08 -12.14 39.39
C MET A 329 11.08 -13.29 39.19
N GLU A 330 10.70 -14.28 38.39
CA GLU A 330 11.56 -15.40 38.01
C GLU A 330 12.22 -15.15 36.65
N PHE A 331 13.56 -15.07 36.62
CA PHE A 331 14.28 -14.86 35.37
C PHE A 331 14.16 -16.07 34.43
N SER A 332 13.72 -15.83 33.18
CA SER A 332 13.68 -16.85 32.13
C SER A 332 14.95 -16.83 31.28
N ALA A 333 15.59 -17.98 31.13
CA ALA A 333 16.75 -18.14 30.23
C ALA A 333 16.43 -17.87 28.75
N GLN A 334 15.14 -17.86 28.38
CA GLN A 334 14.65 -17.55 27.03
C GLN A 334 14.25 -16.06 26.87
N SER A 335 14.44 -15.22 27.89
CA SER A 335 14.21 -13.78 27.75
C SER A 335 15.27 -13.18 26.82
N ARG A 336 14.84 -12.25 25.96
CA ARG A 336 15.77 -11.49 25.11
C ARG A 336 16.54 -10.42 25.89
N PHE A 337 16.11 -10.13 27.12
CA PHE A 337 16.70 -9.12 27.99
C PHE A 337 17.47 -9.79 29.13
N THR A 338 18.56 -9.14 29.54
CA THR A 338 19.33 -9.57 30.71
C THR A 338 18.76 -8.93 31.97
N ILE A 339 19.05 -9.48 33.15
CA ILE A 339 18.62 -8.89 34.43
C ILE A 339 19.12 -7.44 34.59
N ASN A 340 20.28 -7.12 34.00
CA ASN A 340 20.90 -5.79 34.04
C ASN A 340 20.45 -4.87 32.89
N SER A 341 19.50 -5.30 32.06
CA SER A 341 18.90 -4.44 31.04
C SER A 341 18.09 -3.33 31.72
N THR A 342 18.25 -2.09 31.26
CA THR A 342 17.46 -0.98 31.81
C THR A 342 16.01 -1.09 31.37
N VAL A 343 15.10 -0.52 32.15
CA VAL A 343 13.69 -0.47 31.76
C VAL A 343 13.52 0.28 30.44
N GLN A 344 14.32 1.33 30.16
CA GLN A 344 14.32 1.99 28.85
C GLN A 344 14.58 1.01 27.71
N MET A 345 15.57 0.10 27.82
CA MET A 345 15.86 -0.88 26.76
C MET A 345 14.67 -1.82 26.51
N ILE A 346 13.92 -2.14 27.55
CA ILE A 346 12.73 -3.00 27.47
C ILE A 346 11.55 -2.21 26.87
N VAL A 347 11.33 -0.96 27.31
CA VAL A 347 10.29 -0.03 26.79
C VAL A 347 10.54 0.31 25.31
N ASP A 348 11.79 0.53 24.91
CA ASP A 348 12.22 0.78 23.52
C ASP A 348 11.82 -0.35 22.56
N LYS A 349 11.50 -1.53 23.11
CA LYS A 349 11.02 -2.72 22.39
C LYS A 349 9.57 -3.07 22.75
N LEU A 350 8.77 -2.09 23.18
CA LEU A 350 7.37 -2.25 23.57
C LEU A 350 7.14 -3.32 24.65
N MET A 351 8.10 -3.54 25.54
CA MET A 351 8.04 -4.64 26.51
C MET A 351 7.81 -6.01 25.83
N ILE A 352 8.22 -6.20 24.57
CA ILE A 352 8.01 -7.43 23.81
C ILE A 352 9.22 -8.35 23.93
N GLU A 353 9.00 -9.53 24.47
CA GLU A 353 9.96 -10.64 24.47
C GLU A 353 10.02 -11.30 23.10
N GLU A 354 8.86 -11.53 22.48
CA GLU A 354 8.78 -12.34 21.26
C GLU A 354 7.53 -12.02 20.43
N TRP A 355 7.72 -11.95 19.11
CA TRP A 355 6.65 -11.93 18.10
C TRP A 355 6.47 -13.35 17.56
N ILE A 356 5.27 -13.90 17.69
CA ILE A 356 4.92 -15.25 17.23
C ILE A 356 4.10 -15.11 15.96
N THR A 357 4.71 -15.43 14.82
CA THR A 357 4.11 -15.24 13.48
C THR A 357 3.88 -16.58 12.79
N ASN A 358 2.64 -16.85 12.39
CA ASN A 358 2.31 -17.99 11.53
C ASN A 358 1.83 -17.48 10.18
N ILE A 359 2.27 -18.12 9.09
CA ILE A 359 1.97 -17.75 7.71
C ILE A 359 1.51 -19.01 6.99
N SER A 360 0.42 -18.93 6.22
CA SER A 360 -0.13 -20.07 5.48
C SER A 360 -0.25 -19.75 3.99
N TYR A 361 0.61 -20.37 3.19
CA TYR A 361 0.54 -20.27 1.73
C TYR A 361 -0.76 -20.86 1.19
N ASP A 362 -1.21 -22.01 1.71
CA ASP A 362 -2.45 -22.66 1.27
C ASP A 362 -3.68 -21.74 1.42
N LYS A 363 -3.77 -21.02 2.55
CA LYS A 363 -4.83 -20.02 2.76
C LYS A 363 -4.71 -18.86 1.79
N TYR A 364 -3.51 -18.36 1.54
CA TYR A 364 -3.28 -17.32 0.52
C TYR A 364 -3.73 -17.81 -0.87
N PHE A 365 -3.32 -19.00 -1.29
CA PHE A 365 -3.66 -19.58 -2.60
C PHE A 365 -5.18 -19.72 -2.75
N GLN A 366 -5.88 -20.19 -1.70
CA GLN A 366 -7.34 -20.28 -1.67
C GLN A 366 -8.04 -18.91 -1.77
N GLN A 367 -7.45 -17.85 -1.23
CA GLN A 367 -8.00 -16.50 -1.34
C GLN A 367 -7.73 -15.87 -2.71
N CYS A 368 -6.53 -16.04 -3.26
CA CYS A 368 -6.19 -15.58 -4.60
C CYS A 368 -7.03 -16.33 -5.66
N ALA A 369 -7.24 -17.64 -5.50
CA ALA A 369 -8.09 -18.51 -6.31
C ALA A 369 -8.05 -18.15 -7.82
N PRO A 370 -6.97 -18.48 -8.54
CA PRO A 370 -6.89 -18.22 -9.98
C PRO A 370 -8.01 -18.95 -10.74
N ASN A 371 -8.79 -18.20 -11.53
CA ASN A 371 -9.88 -18.78 -12.32
C ASN A 371 -9.38 -19.43 -13.62
N LEU A 372 -8.30 -18.91 -14.17
CA LEU A 372 -7.65 -19.42 -15.37
C LEU A 372 -6.15 -19.16 -15.30
N CYS A 373 -5.36 -20.08 -15.82
CA CYS A 373 -3.94 -19.91 -16.06
C CYS A 373 -3.67 -20.12 -17.55
N THR A 374 -2.88 -19.25 -18.15
CA THR A 374 -2.48 -19.35 -19.56
C THR A 374 -0.98 -19.39 -19.70
N TYR A 375 -0.46 -20.35 -20.46
CA TYR A 375 0.97 -20.39 -20.78
C TYR A 375 1.19 -20.78 -22.23
N THR A 376 2.29 -20.32 -22.81
CA THR A 376 2.66 -20.64 -24.18
C THR A 376 3.55 -21.87 -24.21
N LYS A 377 3.23 -22.80 -25.12
CA LYS A 377 4.08 -23.95 -25.42
C LYS A 377 4.35 -24.02 -26.91
N ASN A 378 5.63 -24.11 -27.26
CA ASN A 378 6.07 -24.36 -28.62
C ASN A 378 5.96 -25.86 -28.88
N GLU A 379 5.02 -26.26 -29.71
CA GLU A 379 4.83 -27.65 -30.10
C GLU A 379 5.02 -27.82 -31.61
N LYS A 380 5.45 -29.01 -32.01
CA LYS A 380 5.46 -29.38 -33.42
C LYS A 380 4.02 -29.52 -33.90
N TYR A 381 3.79 -29.27 -35.19
CA TYR A 381 2.48 -29.51 -35.78
C TYR A 381 2.00 -30.94 -35.50
N GLY A 382 0.79 -31.06 -34.95
CA GLY A 382 0.17 -32.35 -34.68
C GLY A 382 -0.05 -33.16 -35.94
N PHE A 383 -0.02 -34.49 -35.82
CA PHE A 383 -0.18 -35.40 -36.95
C PHE A 383 -1.48 -35.13 -37.74
N THR A 384 -2.58 -34.82 -37.05
CA THR A 384 -3.88 -34.51 -37.67
C THR A 384 -3.84 -33.25 -38.53
N PHE A 385 -3.13 -32.21 -38.07
CA PHE A 385 -2.93 -30.97 -38.82
C PHE A 385 -2.10 -31.21 -40.09
N ILE A 386 -0.98 -31.93 -39.94
CA ILE A 386 -0.10 -32.30 -41.05
C ILE A 386 -0.87 -33.13 -42.08
N LEU A 387 -1.60 -34.15 -41.64
CA LEU A 387 -2.40 -35.02 -42.50
C LEU A 387 -3.45 -34.22 -43.27
N ARG A 388 -4.17 -33.32 -42.59
CA ARG A 388 -5.20 -32.47 -43.20
C ARG A 388 -4.61 -31.57 -44.30
N LYS A 389 -3.46 -30.95 -44.05
CA LYS A 389 -2.78 -30.10 -45.04
C LYS A 389 -2.30 -30.92 -46.24
N ILE A 390 -1.78 -32.14 -46.03
CA ILE A 390 -1.39 -33.05 -47.12
C ILE A 390 -2.58 -33.46 -47.97
N ILE A 391 -3.69 -33.87 -47.35
CA ILE A 391 -4.93 -34.22 -48.06
C ILE A 391 -5.39 -33.03 -48.91
N SER A 392 -5.38 -31.83 -48.34
CA SER A 392 -5.77 -30.62 -49.06
C SER A 392 -4.85 -30.33 -50.26
N LEU A 393 -3.53 -30.46 -50.10
CA LEU A 393 -2.55 -30.23 -51.16
C LEU A 393 -2.64 -31.24 -52.32
N LEU A 394 -2.93 -32.52 -52.02
CA LEU A 394 -2.99 -33.60 -53.03
C LEU A 394 -3.96 -33.28 -54.17
N GLY A 395 -5.09 -32.65 -53.88
CA GLY A 395 -6.10 -32.34 -54.88
C GLY A 395 -5.71 -31.19 -55.81
N GLY A 396 -5.28 -30.05 -55.27
CA GLY A 396 -4.88 -28.90 -56.08
C GLY A 396 -3.61 -29.14 -56.87
N PHE A 397 -2.63 -29.78 -56.23
CA PHE A 397 -1.31 -29.98 -56.82
C PHE A 397 -1.30 -30.99 -57.98
N THR A 398 -2.12 -32.06 -57.89
CA THR A 398 -2.25 -33.04 -58.98
C THR A 398 -2.89 -32.46 -60.24
N LEU A 399 -3.85 -31.53 -60.09
CA LEU A 399 -4.47 -30.83 -61.23
C LEU A 399 -3.47 -29.89 -61.92
N VAL A 400 -2.73 -29.11 -61.15
CA VAL A 400 -1.71 -28.19 -61.65
C VAL A 400 -0.59 -28.96 -62.36
N LEU A 401 0.02 -29.94 -61.70
CA LEU A 401 1.06 -30.78 -62.31
C LEU A 401 0.57 -31.51 -63.56
N GLY A 402 -0.66 -32.02 -63.53
CA GLY A 402 -1.26 -32.73 -64.65
C GLY A 402 -1.27 -31.90 -65.93
N PHE A 403 -1.62 -30.61 -65.82
CA PHE A 403 -1.65 -29.66 -66.92
C PHE A 403 -0.24 -29.21 -67.37
N PHE A 404 0.61 -28.80 -66.44
CA PHE A 404 1.93 -28.25 -66.78
C PHE A 404 2.90 -29.30 -67.31
N ILE A 405 2.85 -30.54 -66.83
CA ILE A 405 3.77 -31.60 -67.28
C ILE A 405 3.47 -32.01 -68.72
N GLN A 406 2.20 -32.05 -69.15
CA GLN A 406 1.86 -32.28 -70.55
C GLN A 406 2.43 -31.18 -71.45
N LEU A 407 2.35 -29.92 -71.02
CA LEU A 407 2.88 -28.78 -71.75
C LEU A 407 4.41 -28.82 -71.80
N ILE A 408 5.07 -29.07 -70.67
CA ILE A 408 6.54 -29.14 -70.56
C ILE A 408 7.09 -30.29 -71.42
N VAL A 409 6.52 -31.49 -71.36
CA VAL A 409 6.99 -32.63 -72.17
C VAL A 409 6.76 -32.38 -73.67
N LYS A 410 5.62 -31.77 -74.06
CA LYS A 410 5.36 -31.37 -75.45
C LYS A 410 6.25 -30.20 -75.91
N PHE A 411 6.70 -29.34 -75.00
CA PHE A 411 7.59 -28.21 -75.30
C PHE A 411 9.05 -28.65 -75.42
N ILE A 412 9.55 -29.45 -74.46
CA ILE A 412 10.91 -29.99 -74.44
C ILE A 412 11.17 -30.85 -75.70
N ARG A 413 10.18 -31.63 -76.16
CA ARG A 413 10.30 -32.43 -77.39
C ARG A 413 10.08 -31.66 -78.69
N ARG A 414 9.63 -30.39 -78.64
CA ARG A 414 9.44 -29.51 -79.80
C ARG A 414 10.56 -28.50 -80.02
N LEU A 415 11.63 -28.55 -79.22
CA LEU A 415 12.84 -27.75 -79.43
C LEU A 415 13.55 -28.19 -80.73
N PRO A 416 13.56 -27.37 -81.80
CA PRO A 416 14.36 -27.65 -82.99
C PRO A 416 15.83 -27.33 -82.66
N ARG A 417 16.76 -28.18 -83.13
CA ARG A 417 18.15 -27.73 -83.30
C ARG A 417 18.15 -26.71 -84.47
N THR A 418 18.78 -25.56 -84.22
CA THR A 418 19.09 -24.40 -85.11
C THR A 418 17.95 -23.47 -85.57
N GLU A 419 17.89 -22.28 -84.95
CA GLU A 419 17.91 -20.89 -85.49
C GLU A 419 17.14 -19.88 -84.60
N PRO A 420 17.58 -18.60 -84.49
CA PRO A 420 17.11 -17.68 -83.45
C PRO A 420 15.88 -16.90 -83.91
N ILE A 421 14.72 -17.18 -83.31
CA ILE A 421 13.50 -16.38 -83.48
C ILE A 421 12.93 -16.07 -82.09
N THR A 422 12.49 -14.82 -81.90
CA THR A 422 12.10 -14.25 -80.61
C THR A 422 10.95 -15.02 -79.92
N LEU A 423 11.22 -15.45 -78.69
CA LEU A 423 10.37 -16.30 -77.84
C LEU A 423 8.97 -15.70 -77.55
N CYS A 424 8.81 -14.38 -77.68
CA CYS A 424 7.61 -13.65 -77.26
C CYS A 424 6.45 -13.69 -78.30
N GLN A 425 6.74 -13.73 -79.61
CA GLN A 425 5.69 -13.82 -80.63
C GLN A 425 5.15 -15.25 -80.80
N ARG A 426 6.03 -16.26 -80.70
CA ARG A 426 5.66 -17.67 -80.83
C ARG A 426 4.82 -18.15 -79.64
N THR A 427 5.06 -17.64 -78.43
CA THR A 427 4.27 -17.97 -77.24
C THR A 427 2.87 -17.36 -77.29
N LYS A 428 2.74 -16.10 -77.74
CA LYS A 428 1.44 -15.42 -77.87
C LYS A 428 0.53 -16.09 -78.91
N ASP A 429 1.06 -16.45 -80.07
CA ASP A 429 0.28 -17.08 -81.15
C ASP A 429 -0.10 -18.55 -80.83
N LEU A 430 0.76 -19.27 -80.10
CA LEU A 430 0.47 -20.62 -79.60
C LEU A 430 -0.58 -20.60 -78.49
N PHE A 431 -0.48 -19.67 -77.52
CA PHE A 431 -1.48 -19.50 -76.46
C PHE A 431 -2.83 -19.08 -77.04
N GLN A 432 -2.85 -18.18 -78.02
CA GLN A 432 -4.09 -17.73 -78.65
C GLN A 432 -4.77 -18.85 -79.45
N LYS A 433 -4.00 -19.71 -80.13
CA LYS A 433 -4.52 -20.92 -80.79
C LYS A 433 -5.03 -21.98 -79.80
N ILE A 434 -4.33 -22.20 -78.68
CA ILE A 434 -4.75 -23.14 -77.62
C ILE A 434 -6.03 -22.64 -76.94
N TRP A 435 -6.10 -21.35 -76.57
CA TRP A 435 -7.26 -20.76 -75.90
C TRP A 435 -8.52 -20.74 -76.77
N ARG A 436 -8.38 -20.55 -78.08
CA ARG A 436 -9.51 -20.59 -79.03
C ARG A 436 -10.08 -22.01 -79.24
N LYS A 437 -9.24 -23.06 -79.08
CA LYS A 437 -9.64 -24.48 -79.23
C LYS A 437 -9.89 -25.20 -77.89
N LEU A 438 -9.69 -24.54 -76.75
CA LEU A 438 -9.84 -25.15 -75.43
C LEU A 438 -11.31 -25.50 -75.17
N ASN A 439 -11.59 -26.79 -75.04
CA ASN A 439 -12.88 -27.33 -74.64
C ASN A 439 -12.64 -28.40 -73.56
N MET A 440 -12.95 -28.06 -72.30
CA MET A 440 -12.74 -28.95 -71.14
C MET A 440 -13.91 -29.93 -70.89
N PHE A 441 -14.97 -29.85 -71.70
CA PHE A 441 -16.21 -30.63 -71.55
C PHE A 441 -16.55 -31.43 -72.83
N LYS A 442 -15.55 -31.99 -73.51
CA LYS A 442 -15.74 -32.80 -74.74
C LYS A 442 -16.51 -34.09 -74.45
N HIS A 443 -17.44 -34.45 -75.34
CA HIS A 443 -18.12 -35.75 -75.37
C HIS A 443 -17.95 -36.44 -76.73
N HIS A 444 -18.12 -37.76 -76.74
CA HIS A 444 -17.71 -38.64 -77.86
C HIS A 444 -18.62 -38.58 -79.10
N GLU A 445 -19.78 -37.93 -78.99
CA GLU A 445 -20.77 -37.75 -80.05
C GLU A 445 -21.38 -36.34 -79.91
N SER A 446 -20.76 -35.31 -80.48
CA SER A 446 -21.25 -33.93 -80.35
C SER A 446 -21.41 -33.23 -81.69
N ASN A 447 -22.58 -32.62 -81.89
CA ASN A 447 -22.89 -31.80 -83.07
C ASN A 447 -22.19 -30.42 -83.02
N GLU A 448 -22.10 -29.73 -84.16
CA GLU A 448 -21.40 -28.42 -84.28
C GLU A 448 -21.96 -27.35 -83.31
N HIS A 449 -23.27 -27.39 -83.03
CA HIS A 449 -23.90 -26.53 -82.03
C HIS A 449 -23.50 -26.89 -80.58
N GLU A 450 -23.36 -28.17 -80.25
CA GLU A 450 -22.97 -28.64 -78.91
C GLU A 450 -21.51 -28.31 -78.62
N GLU A 451 -20.61 -28.41 -79.60
CA GLU A 451 -19.22 -27.97 -79.45
C GLU A 451 -19.13 -26.48 -79.08
N ARG A 452 -20.02 -25.63 -79.62
CA ARG A 452 -20.05 -24.19 -79.32
C ARG A 452 -20.48 -23.93 -77.87
N TYR A 453 -21.48 -24.65 -77.36
CA TYR A 453 -21.92 -24.57 -75.97
C TYR A 453 -20.88 -25.11 -74.99
N GLN A 454 -20.18 -26.19 -75.33
CA GLN A 454 -19.10 -26.75 -74.51
C GLN A 454 -17.89 -25.79 -74.43
N ARG A 455 -17.54 -25.12 -75.53
CA ARG A 455 -16.49 -24.07 -75.54
C ARG A 455 -16.91 -22.84 -74.73
N LEU A 456 -18.18 -22.43 -74.80
CA LEU A 456 -18.71 -21.33 -73.98
C LEU A 456 -18.70 -21.70 -72.48
N GLY A 457 -19.14 -22.91 -72.14
CA GLY A 457 -19.11 -23.44 -70.77
C GLY A 457 -17.68 -23.54 -70.22
N THR A 458 -16.71 -23.94 -71.04
CA THR A 458 -15.28 -23.94 -70.68
C THR A 458 -14.77 -22.55 -70.31
N ARG A 459 -15.15 -21.52 -71.06
CA ARG A 459 -14.74 -20.12 -70.80
C ARG A 459 -15.39 -19.56 -69.55
N LEU A 460 -16.68 -19.82 -69.36
CA LEU A 460 -17.46 -19.33 -68.23
C LEU A 460 -17.00 -20.02 -66.91
N TYR A 461 -16.70 -21.33 -66.97
CA TYR A 461 -16.05 -22.06 -65.88
C TYR A 461 -14.71 -21.44 -65.47
N ILE A 462 -13.80 -21.18 -66.43
CA ILE A 462 -12.49 -20.58 -66.14
C ILE A 462 -12.65 -19.18 -65.53
N PHE A 463 -13.56 -18.37 -66.06
CA PHE A 463 -13.82 -17.02 -65.56
C PHE A 463 -14.33 -17.02 -64.11
N ILE A 464 -15.32 -17.87 -63.81
CA ILE A 464 -15.85 -18.02 -62.44
C ILE A 464 -14.78 -18.55 -61.48
N LEU A 465 -13.98 -19.54 -61.92
CA LEU A 465 -12.89 -20.09 -61.11
C LEU A 465 -11.86 -19.01 -60.75
N ILE A 466 -11.44 -18.18 -61.70
CA ILE A 466 -10.47 -17.11 -61.45
C ILE A 466 -11.03 -16.06 -60.48
N ILE A 467 -12.27 -15.60 -60.68
CA ILE A 467 -12.89 -14.59 -59.80
C ILE A 467 -13.00 -15.11 -58.36
N THR A 468 -13.52 -16.33 -58.19
CA THR A 468 -13.71 -16.93 -56.87
C THR A 468 -12.39 -17.18 -56.15
N LEU A 469 -11.34 -17.59 -56.87
CA LEU A 469 -9.99 -17.71 -56.31
C LEU A 469 -9.39 -16.37 -55.89
N SER A 470 -9.56 -15.32 -56.70
CA SER A 470 -9.06 -13.98 -56.37
C SER A 470 -9.70 -13.44 -55.09
N ILE A 471 -11.02 -13.58 -54.95
CA ILE A 471 -11.75 -13.14 -53.75
C ILE A 471 -11.25 -13.91 -52.50
N LEU A 472 -11.14 -15.23 -52.58
CA LEU A 472 -10.68 -16.06 -51.47
C LEU A 472 -9.20 -15.81 -51.12
N SER A 473 -8.36 -15.53 -52.11
CA SER A 473 -6.95 -15.22 -51.89
C SER A 473 -6.76 -13.86 -51.19
N VAL A 474 -7.55 -12.85 -51.58
CA VAL A 474 -7.54 -11.54 -50.92
C VAL A 474 -8.03 -11.66 -49.48
N TYR A 475 -9.08 -12.44 -49.23
CA TYR A 475 -9.59 -12.70 -47.88
C TYR A 475 -8.51 -13.32 -46.96
N ILE A 476 -7.80 -14.35 -47.42
CA ILE A 476 -6.74 -15.02 -46.65
C ILE A 476 -5.51 -14.11 -46.41
N LEU A 477 -5.24 -13.17 -47.33
CA LEU A 477 -4.11 -12.24 -47.20
C LEU A 477 -4.35 -11.09 -46.21
N ILE A 478 -5.62 -10.78 -45.92
CA ILE A 478 -6.03 -9.69 -45.03
C ILE A 478 -6.16 -10.19 -43.56
N GLU A 479 -6.17 -11.50 -43.34
CA GLU A 479 -6.29 -12.09 -42.01
C GLU A 479 -5.02 -11.84 -41.17
N GLU A 480 -5.15 -11.13 -40.05
CA GLU A 480 -4.08 -10.82 -39.10
C GLU A 480 -4.10 -11.76 -37.90
N GLY A 481 -2.92 -12.12 -37.37
CA GLY A 481 -2.74 -12.97 -36.20
C GLY A 481 -1.96 -12.28 -35.08
N VAL A 482 -2.15 -12.74 -33.84
CA VAL A 482 -1.41 -12.24 -32.66
C VAL A 482 -0.08 -12.99 -32.53
N HIS A 483 1.03 -12.25 -32.51
CA HIS A 483 2.38 -12.79 -32.35
C HIS A 483 3.00 -12.31 -31.04
N ARG A 484 3.78 -13.18 -30.38
CA ARG A 484 4.57 -12.84 -29.20
C ARG A 484 6.05 -13.06 -29.46
N ILE A 485 6.87 -12.05 -29.19
CA ILE A 485 8.34 -12.14 -29.23
C ILE A 485 8.90 -12.02 -27.82
N THR A 486 9.90 -12.84 -27.51
CA THR A 486 10.60 -12.81 -26.22
C THR A 486 12.06 -12.44 -26.45
N ILE A 487 12.53 -11.40 -25.76
CA ILE A 487 13.92 -10.93 -25.79
C ILE A 487 14.55 -11.28 -24.46
N LEU A 488 15.70 -11.95 -24.50
CA LEU A 488 16.46 -12.34 -23.30
C LEU A 488 17.33 -11.16 -22.84
N LYS A 489 17.28 -10.82 -21.54
CA LYS A 489 18.09 -9.79 -20.87
C LYS A 489 18.23 -8.47 -21.65
N PRO A 490 17.13 -7.71 -21.85
CA PRO A 490 17.18 -6.46 -22.58
C PRO A 490 17.95 -5.36 -21.83
N THR A 491 18.61 -4.46 -22.57
CA THR A 491 19.19 -3.24 -22.02
C THR A 491 18.10 -2.21 -21.70
N GLU A 492 18.37 -1.26 -20.81
CA GLU A 492 17.45 -0.16 -20.44
C GLU A 492 16.93 0.57 -21.69
N THR A 493 17.84 0.94 -22.60
CA THR A 493 17.50 1.59 -23.88
C THR A 493 16.64 0.73 -24.82
N GLN A 494 16.83 -0.59 -24.81
CA GLN A 494 16.00 -1.52 -25.59
C GLN A 494 14.60 -1.58 -25.00
N TYR A 495 14.49 -1.69 -23.69
CA TYR A 495 13.21 -1.65 -22.98
C TYR A 495 12.44 -0.36 -23.26
N GLU A 496 13.07 0.80 -23.10
CA GLU A 496 12.44 2.11 -23.36
C GLU A 496 11.94 2.22 -24.81
N HIS A 497 12.74 1.76 -25.77
CA HIS A 497 12.35 1.74 -27.18
C HIS A 497 11.11 0.87 -27.42
N PHE A 498 11.04 -0.32 -26.80
CA PHE A 498 9.86 -1.18 -26.91
C PHE A 498 8.64 -0.62 -26.18
N GLN A 499 8.84 0.01 -25.03
CA GLN A 499 7.77 0.66 -24.29
C GLN A 499 7.17 1.83 -25.08
N GLN A 500 8.00 2.59 -25.82
CA GLN A 500 7.54 3.65 -26.72
C GLN A 500 6.74 3.12 -27.92
N ILE A 501 7.15 1.99 -28.51
CA ILE A 501 6.52 1.45 -29.73
C ILE A 501 5.25 0.64 -29.42
N TYR A 502 5.28 -0.18 -28.38
CA TYR A 502 4.24 -1.19 -28.10
C TYR A 502 3.40 -0.88 -26.85
N SER A 503 3.70 0.21 -26.13
CA SER A 503 2.98 0.64 -24.91
C SER A 503 2.87 -0.49 -23.86
N ASN A 504 1.81 -0.50 -23.04
CA ASN A 504 1.54 -1.45 -21.94
C ASN A 504 1.42 -2.96 -22.35
N LYS A 505 1.82 -3.34 -23.57
CA LYS A 505 1.87 -4.72 -24.06
C LYS A 505 3.26 -5.37 -23.96
N THR A 506 4.19 -4.70 -23.27
CA THR A 506 5.53 -5.21 -22.94
C THR A 506 5.53 -5.70 -21.49
N ILE A 507 5.84 -6.99 -21.29
CA ILE A 507 5.91 -7.61 -19.95
C ILE A 507 7.34 -8.07 -19.70
N CYS A 508 8.00 -7.46 -18.71
CA CYS A 508 9.39 -7.71 -18.36
C CYS A 508 9.51 -8.16 -16.90
N PRO A 509 9.45 -9.47 -16.60
CA PRO A 509 9.66 -9.98 -15.25
C PRO A 509 11.04 -9.61 -14.68
N CYS A 510 11.04 -9.11 -13.44
CA CYS A 510 12.25 -8.83 -12.68
C CYS A 510 12.93 -10.12 -12.19
N SER A 511 14.26 -10.14 -12.15
CA SER A 511 15.02 -11.18 -11.45
C SER A 511 15.00 -10.99 -9.94
N SER A 512 15.03 -9.74 -9.47
CA SER A 512 14.83 -9.36 -8.07
C SER A 512 13.50 -8.64 -7.91
N ILE A 513 12.54 -9.28 -7.24
CA ILE A 513 11.17 -8.77 -7.06
C ILE A 513 11.09 -7.77 -5.89
N THR A 514 12.01 -7.89 -4.94
CA THR A 514 12.11 -7.04 -3.75
C THR A 514 13.36 -6.18 -3.84
N MET A 515 13.21 -4.88 -3.65
CA MET A 515 14.30 -3.91 -3.75
C MET A 515 14.16 -2.89 -2.63
N THR A 516 15.23 -2.57 -1.91
CA THR A 516 15.17 -1.50 -0.90
C THR A 516 15.11 -0.14 -1.58
N TYR A 517 14.30 0.78 -1.07
CA TYR A 517 14.24 2.17 -1.55
C TYR A 517 15.62 2.83 -1.60
N ALA A 518 16.54 2.48 -0.69
CA ALA A 518 17.93 2.93 -0.70
C ALA A 518 18.70 2.67 -2.02
N ASN A 519 18.26 1.72 -2.85
CA ASN A 519 18.93 1.39 -4.11
C ASN A 519 18.69 2.44 -5.20
N PHE A 520 17.60 3.20 -5.11
CA PHE A 520 17.19 4.11 -6.18
C PHE A 520 16.62 5.46 -5.68
N ILE A 521 16.50 5.66 -4.36
CA ILE A 521 16.08 6.92 -3.74
C ILE A 521 17.20 7.45 -2.85
N THR A 522 17.51 8.74 -2.98
CA THR A 522 18.30 9.48 -1.98
C THR A 522 17.51 10.70 -1.50
N ILE A 523 17.39 10.88 -0.19
CA ILE A 523 16.72 12.03 0.44
C ILE A 523 17.72 12.74 1.35
N GLN A 524 17.87 14.05 1.19
CA GLN A 524 18.69 14.88 2.07
C GLN A 524 17.91 16.14 2.49
N PRO A 525 17.60 16.30 3.78
CA PRO A 525 17.01 17.51 4.32
C PRO A 525 18.08 18.59 4.54
N SER A 526 17.75 19.84 4.24
CA SER A 526 18.52 21.01 4.67
C SER A 526 17.83 21.63 5.87
N TYR A 527 18.36 21.38 7.07
CA TYR A 527 17.84 21.97 8.30
C TYR A 527 18.03 23.49 8.33
N HIS A 528 17.15 24.18 9.04
CA HIS A 528 17.24 25.60 9.29
C HIS A 528 18.57 25.94 9.96
N GLN A 529 19.24 27.00 9.50
CA GLN A 529 20.62 27.34 9.92
C GLN A 529 20.82 27.46 11.44
N VAL A 530 19.74 27.74 12.18
CA VAL A 530 19.77 27.82 13.66
C VAL A 530 20.17 26.49 14.30
N CYS A 531 19.83 25.35 13.68
CA CYS A 531 20.13 24.03 14.23
C CYS A 531 21.61 23.64 14.11
N SER A 532 22.39 24.41 13.36
CA SER A 532 23.85 24.28 13.25
C SER A 532 24.59 25.52 13.78
N SER A 533 23.89 26.48 14.40
CA SER A 533 24.49 27.72 14.88
C SER A 533 24.95 27.62 16.33
N ASP A 534 25.68 28.64 16.79
CA ASP A 534 26.12 28.73 18.18
C ASP A 534 24.94 28.81 19.16
N LEU A 535 23.75 29.29 18.73
CA LEU A 535 22.59 29.55 19.58
C LEU A 535 21.98 28.29 20.20
N VAL A 536 22.25 27.12 19.64
CA VAL A 536 21.81 25.81 20.17
C VAL A 536 22.96 25.02 20.81
N SER A 537 24.16 25.61 20.87
CA SER A 537 25.33 24.96 21.44
C SER A 537 25.26 24.92 22.98
N PRO A 538 25.82 23.88 23.63
CA PRO A 538 25.92 23.84 25.08
C PRO A 538 26.70 25.04 25.66
N GLN A 539 27.67 25.58 24.91
CA GLN A 539 28.46 26.74 25.34
C GLN A 539 27.61 28.01 25.39
N TRP A 540 26.78 28.28 24.37
CA TRP A 540 25.86 29.42 24.37
C TRP A 540 24.80 29.30 25.47
N ILE A 541 24.22 28.10 25.63
CA ILE A 541 23.24 27.84 26.69
C ILE A 541 23.86 28.08 28.06
N LEU A 542 25.07 27.56 28.31
CA LEU A 542 25.81 27.78 29.56
C LEU A 542 26.17 29.26 29.74
N TYR A 543 26.55 29.95 28.67
CA TYR A 543 26.88 31.37 28.73
C TYR A 543 25.67 32.21 29.21
N ASN A 544 24.46 31.87 28.75
CA ASN A 544 23.20 32.48 29.19
C ASN A 544 22.76 32.09 30.62
N THR A 545 23.51 31.27 31.37
CA THR A 545 23.20 30.92 32.78
C THR A 545 23.79 31.87 33.83
N ARG A 546 24.81 32.66 33.48
CA ARG A 546 25.61 33.41 34.46
C ARG A 546 24.94 34.73 34.83
N THR A 547 24.07 34.69 35.83
CA THR A 547 23.43 35.88 36.39
C THR A 547 24.35 36.61 37.37
N THR A 548 24.32 37.94 37.36
CA THR A 548 24.99 38.83 38.32
C THR A 548 24.60 38.52 39.76
N SER A 549 25.52 37.91 40.50
CA SER A 549 25.40 37.72 41.95
C SER A 549 25.21 39.08 42.64
N GLY A 550 24.03 39.30 43.22
CA GLY A 550 23.67 40.51 43.96
C GLY A 550 22.64 41.45 43.31
N LEU A 551 22.18 41.19 42.08
CA LEU A 551 21.08 41.97 41.47
C LEU A 551 19.73 41.26 41.63
N ILE A 552 18.69 42.02 42.00
CA ILE A 552 17.31 41.55 41.94
C ILE A 552 16.83 41.72 40.50
N TYR A 553 16.32 40.66 39.89
CA TYR A 553 15.77 40.69 38.54
C TYR A 553 14.26 40.61 38.58
N THR A 554 13.61 41.32 37.68
CA THR A 554 12.20 41.07 37.36
C THR A 554 12.06 39.79 36.56
N TYR A 555 10.92 39.10 36.70
CA TYR A 555 10.64 37.83 36.03
C TYR A 555 10.58 37.91 34.50
N PHE A 556 10.43 39.10 33.92
CA PHE A 556 10.49 39.33 32.47
C PHE A 556 11.88 39.78 31.98
N ASP A 557 12.90 39.69 32.84
CA ASP A 557 14.28 39.96 32.46
C ASP A 557 14.84 38.86 31.55
N TYR A 558 15.43 39.26 30.43
CA TYR A 558 16.07 38.35 29.48
C TYR A 558 17.11 37.46 30.14
N ARG A 559 17.91 38.01 31.06
CA ARG A 559 19.05 37.30 31.68
C ARG A 559 18.61 36.16 32.59
N LEU A 560 17.36 36.16 33.04
CA LEU A 560 16.78 35.03 33.76
C LEU A 560 16.21 33.96 32.81
N ASN A 561 15.65 34.37 31.67
CA ASN A 561 14.78 33.51 30.85
C ASN A 561 15.45 32.97 29.59
N SER A 562 16.48 33.64 29.06
CA SER A 562 17.06 33.35 27.76
C SER A 562 17.60 31.91 27.66
N GLN A 563 18.26 31.43 28.71
CA GLN A 563 18.77 30.06 28.78
C GLN A 563 17.68 29.02 28.46
N LEU A 564 16.49 29.15 29.05
CA LEU A 564 15.40 28.19 28.88
C LEU A 564 14.90 28.17 27.44
N GLN A 565 14.85 29.33 26.79
CA GLN A 565 14.42 29.45 25.41
C GLN A 565 15.41 28.81 24.44
N PHE A 566 16.72 29.02 24.65
CA PHE A 566 17.74 28.35 23.84
C PHE A 566 17.84 26.84 24.09
N GLN A 567 17.60 26.39 25.32
CA GLN A 567 17.47 24.95 25.62
C GLN A 567 16.30 24.32 24.87
N LEU A 568 15.13 24.97 24.86
CA LEU A 568 13.97 24.50 24.10
C LEU A 568 14.22 24.52 22.58
N LEU A 569 14.90 25.55 22.08
CA LEU A 569 15.26 25.66 20.66
C LEU A 569 16.23 24.54 20.24
N ALA A 570 17.25 24.27 21.06
CA ALA A 570 18.19 23.17 20.84
C ALA A 570 17.47 21.81 20.87
N MET A 571 16.54 21.63 21.81
CA MET A 571 15.70 20.43 21.89
C MET A 571 14.85 20.25 20.61
N PHE A 572 14.19 21.29 20.10
CA PHE A 572 13.41 21.19 18.86
C PHE A 572 14.30 20.81 17.67
N CYS A 573 15.48 21.41 17.53
CA CYS A 573 16.45 21.03 16.50
C CYS A 573 16.87 19.57 16.61
N GLN A 574 17.25 19.13 17.82
CA GLN A 574 17.70 17.75 18.06
C GLN A 574 16.58 16.74 17.80
N GLN A 575 15.35 16.99 18.28
CA GLN A 575 14.22 16.08 18.09
C GLN A 575 13.78 16.02 16.63
N ALA A 576 13.73 17.15 15.93
CA ALA A 576 13.45 17.17 14.50
C ALA A 576 14.47 16.35 13.71
N GLN A 577 15.77 16.55 13.97
CA GLN A 577 16.84 15.76 13.35
C GLN A 577 16.70 14.26 13.62
N GLN A 578 16.51 13.87 14.89
CA GLN A 578 16.35 12.46 15.24
C GLN A 578 15.13 11.81 14.58
N ILE A 579 13.99 12.50 14.54
CA ILE A 579 12.76 12.02 13.91
C ILE A 579 12.95 11.86 12.39
N VAL A 580 13.54 12.86 11.74
CA VAL A 580 13.78 12.84 10.29
C VAL A 580 14.82 11.78 9.92
N ASP A 581 15.94 11.69 10.63
CA ASP A 581 17.01 10.73 10.33
C ASP A 581 16.55 9.28 10.53
N ASN A 582 15.85 9.00 11.64
CA ASN A 582 15.23 7.69 11.86
C ASN A 582 14.14 7.40 10.82
N GLY A 583 13.37 8.42 10.45
CA GLY A 583 12.34 8.34 9.42
C GLY A 583 12.90 8.01 8.04
N ILE A 584 14.01 8.67 7.64
CA ILE A 584 14.72 8.43 6.38
C ILE A 584 15.30 7.03 6.39
N LYS A 585 15.98 6.64 7.46
CA LYS A 585 16.55 5.29 7.61
C LYS A 585 15.48 4.22 7.45
N THR A 586 14.35 4.38 8.14
CA THR A 586 13.23 3.44 8.08
C THR A 586 12.61 3.41 6.68
N PHE A 587 12.39 4.58 6.07
CA PHE A 587 11.83 4.68 4.73
C PHE A 587 12.73 4.03 3.69
N LEU A 588 14.02 4.34 3.69
CA LEU A 588 14.98 3.77 2.74
C LEU A 588 15.22 2.27 2.91
N GLN A 589 14.97 1.72 4.12
CA GLN A 589 14.97 0.28 4.40
C GLN A 589 13.69 -0.43 3.93
N THR A 590 12.62 0.32 3.63
CA THR A 590 11.38 -0.25 3.12
C THR A 590 11.63 -0.89 1.75
N GLN A 591 10.98 -2.02 1.50
CA GLN A 591 11.09 -2.73 0.24
C GLN A 591 10.04 -2.24 -0.76
N PHE A 592 10.50 -1.81 -1.93
CA PHE A 592 9.73 -1.74 -3.16
C PHE A 592 9.53 -3.15 -3.69
N ILE A 593 8.29 -3.50 -4.01
CA ILE A 593 7.92 -4.80 -4.53
C ILE A 593 7.41 -4.59 -5.95
N SER A 594 8.16 -5.07 -6.94
CA SER A 594 7.67 -5.10 -8.31
C SER A 594 8.08 -6.39 -8.99
N SER A 595 7.10 -7.14 -9.50
CA SER A 595 7.33 -8.39 -10.22
C SER A 595 7.76 -8.17 -11.67
N ARG A 596 7.61 -6.96 -12.18
CA ARG A 596 7.91 -6.57 -13.56
C ARG A 596 8.42 -5.12 -13.61
N ILE A 597 9.12 -4.76 -14.67
CA ILE A 597 9.55 -3.37 -14.84
C ILE A 597 8.35 -2.46 -15.16
N ASP A 598 8.25 -1.37 -14.41
CA ASP A 598 7.30 -0.29 -14.66
C ASP A 598 7.91 0.74 -15.63
N SER A 599 7.06 1.53 -16.32
CA SER A 599 7.58 2.62 -17.16
C SER A 599 8.21 3.71 -16.29
N GLN A 600 9.20 4.43 -16.83
CA GLN A 600 9.88 5.49 -16.10
C GLN A 600 8.90 6.52 -15.53
N ASP A 601 7.97 7.03 -16.35
CA ASP A 601 6.97 8.02 -15.91
C ASP A 601 6.08 7.49 -14.77
N LEU A 602 5.68 6.21 -14.83
CA LEU A 602 4.83 5.59 -13.82
C LEU A 602 5.59 5.40 -12.52
N PHE A 603 6.80 4.85 -12.61
CA PHE A 603 7.70 4.65 -11.47
C PHE A 603 8.02 5.98 -10.78
N GLU A 604 8.45 7.00 -11.52
CA GLU A 604 8.79 8.31 -10.94
C GLU A 604 7.57 8.98 -10.29
N SER A 605 6.39 8.88 -10.89
CA SER A 605 5.14 9.40 -10.30
C SER A 605 4.81 8.70 -8.97
N GLU A 606 4.85 7.36 -8.95
CA GLU A 606 4.54 6.55 -7.77
C GLU A 606 5.53 6.82 -6.63
N ILE A 607 6.83 6.88 -6.93
CA ILE A 607 7.86 7.16 -5.92
C ILE A 607 7.73 8.61 -5.39
N ASN A 608 7.42 9.60 -6.23
CA ASN A 608 7.22 10.97 -5.78
C ASN A 608 6.02 11.11 -4.83
N LEU A 609 4.92 10.41 -5.12
CA LEU A 609 3.76 10.34 -4.21
C LEU A 609 4.14 9.71 -2.87
N LEU A 610 4.86 8.58 -2.89
CA LEU A 610 5.33 7.91 -1.67
C LEU A 610 6.23 8.82 -0.82
N ILE A 611 7.11 9.60 -1.44
CA ILE A 611 7.98 10.57 -0.73
C ILE A 611 7.13 11.71 -0.12
N SER A 612 6.13 12.22 -0.86
CA SER A 612 5.23 13.28 -0.39
C SER A 612 4.41 12.82 0.83
N ASP A 613 3.84 11.63 0.76
CA ASP A 613 3.06 11.02 1.85
C ASP A 613 3.93 10.79 3.08
N TRP A 614 5.13 10.25 2.87
CA TRP A 614 6.10 10.04 3.94
C TRP A 614 6.49 11.36 4.65
N ARG A 615 6.74 12.44 3.91
CA ARG A 615 7.04 13.78 4.50
C ARG A 615 5.90 14.28 5.37
N THR A 616 4.67 14.18 4.87
CA THR A 616 3.46 14.60 5.61
C THR A 616 3.26 13.79 6.88
N LEU A 617 3.49 12.47 6.80
CA LEU A 617 3.37 11.56 7.93
C LEU A 617 4.42 11.84 9.01
N ILE A 618 5.67 12.13 8.65
CA ILE A 618 6.70 12.52 9.62
C ILE A 618 6.37 13.87 10.29
N LEU A 619 5.90 14.85 9.53
CA LEU A 619 5.49 16.13 10.09
C LEU A 619 4.40 15.96 11.15
N ASN A 620 3.38 15.17 10.83
CA ASN A 620 2.29 14.87 11.77
C ASN A 620 2.78 14.13 13.02
N ARG A 621 3.74 13.20 12.87
CA ARG A 621 4.37 12.50 14.01
C ARG A 621 5.13 13.44 14.95
N TYR A 622 5.65 14.54 14.44
CA TYR A 622 6.34 15.56 15.23
C TYR A 622 5.38 16.56 15.89
N LEU A 623 4.45 17.14 15.11
CA LEU A 623 3.58 18.21 15.61
C LEU A 623 2.46 17.72 16.53
N ARG A 624 1.91 16.52 16.29
CA ARG A 624 0.76 16.03 17.06
C ARG A 624 1.05 15.88 18.56
N PRO A 625 2.15 15.25 19.00
CA PRO A 625 2.52 15.23 20.42
C PRO A 625 2.73 16.64 21.00
N ILE A 626 3.38 17.54 20.24
CA ILE A 626 3.65 18.92 20.67
C ILE A 626 2.34 19.65 20.98
N ASN A 627 1.38 19.62 20.05
CA ASN A 627 0.09 20.29 20.22
C ASN A 627 -0.71 19.71 21.39
N ILE A 628 -0.73 18.37 21.54
CA ILE A 628 -1.44 17.73 22.67
C ILE A 628 -0.79 18.10 24.01
N ILE A 629 0.54 18.12 24.11
CA ILE A 629 1.23 18.53 25.35
C ILE A 629 0.89 19.98 25.70
N ARG A 630 0.87 20.89 24.72
CA ARG A 630 0.48 22.30 24.92
C ARG A 630 -0.94 22.40 25.48
N THR A 631 -1.90 21.70 24.86
CA THR A 631 -3.31 21.65 25.29
C THR A 631 -3.46 21.09 26.70
N ILE A 632 -2.82 19.95 27.00
CA ILE A 632 -2.90 19.31 28.32
C ILE A 632 -2.26 20.18 29.39
N SER A 633 -1.12 20.81 29.08
CA SER A 633 -0.41 21.69 30.01
C SER A 633 -1.24 22.91 30.38
N GLN A 634 -1.93 23.52 29.40
CA GLN A 634 -2.81 24.66 29.64
C GLN A 634 -4.06 24.26 30.42
N GLY A 635 -4.77 23.23 29.97
CA GLY A 635 -6.04 22.84 30.55
C GLY A 635 -5.94 22.27 31.96
N ASN A 636 -4.89 21.48 32.23
CA ASN A 636 -4.56 21.06 33.59
C ASN A 636 -3.86 22.16 34.41
N LEU A 637 -3.50 23.27 33.77
CA LEU A 637 -2.68 24.37 34.30
C LEU A 637 -1.47 23.84 35.08
N LEU A 638 -0.64 23.04 34.41
CA LEU A 638 0.51 22.37 35.01
C LEU A 638 1.59 23.38 35.41
N MET A 639 2.12 23.26 36.62
CA MET A 639 3.02 24.25 37.19
C MET A 639 4.42 24.20 36.55
N ASN A 640 4.88 25.32 35.97
CA ASN A 640 6.24 25.46 35.41
C ASN A 640 7.20 26.09 36.43
N SER A 641 8.05 25.25 37.03
CA SER A 641 8.92 25.64 38.15
C SER A 641 10.14 26.45 37.75
N GLY A 642 10.53 26.48 36.47
CA GLY A 642 11.73 27.20 36.03
C GLY A 642 11.78 28.63 36.57
N LEU A 643 10.69 29.40 36.42
CA LEU A 643 10.68 30.86 36.71
C LEU A 643 9.30 31.46 37.11
N ASN A 644 8.32 30.67 37.58
CA ASN A 644 6.96 31.17 37.90
C ASN A 644 6.27 31.81 36.68
N ASN A 645 6.29 31.12 35.54
CA ASN A 645 5.79 31.69 34.28
C ASN A 645 4.26 31.68 34.21
N ASN A 646 3.58 30.60 34.57
CA ASN A 646 2.11 30.54 34.58
C ASN A 646 1.46 30.80 35.93
N PHE A 647 2.24 30.92 37.02
CA PHE A 647 1.68 31.07 38.36
C PHE A 647 2.47 32.03 39.24
N SER A 648 1.83 32.49 40.32
CA SER A 648 2.43 33.21 41.43
C SER A 648 1.98 32.57 42.74
N ILE A 649 2.79 32.70 43.79
CA ILE A 649 2.44 32.23 45.12
C ILE A 649 2.27 33.43 46.05
N THR A 650 1.16 33.50 46.78
CA THR A 650 0.89 34.56 47.75
C THR A 650 0.43 34.00 49.09
N ASN A 651 0.78 34.67 50.18
CA ASN A 651 0.31 34.32 51.51
C ASN A 651 -1.02 35.01 51.83
N SER A 652 -1.94 34.30 52.47
CA SER A 652 -3.11 34.87 53.13
C SER A 652 -2.84 35.05 54.62
N THR A 653 -3.42 36.07 55.23
CA THR A 653 -3.37 36.39 56.68
C THR A 653 -3.61 35.22 57.67
N ASN A 654 -4.06 34.04 57.20
CA ASN A 654 -4.36 32.85 57.99
C ASN A 654 -3.43 31.64 57.71
N LYS A 655 -2.14 31.84 57.41
CA LYS A 655 -1.15 30.73 57.22
C LYS A 655 -1.47 29.76 56.06
N ASN A 656 -2.30 30.16 55.09
CA ASN A 656 -2.62 29.37 53.91
C ASN A 656 -1.83 29.88 52.70
N ILE A 657 -1.02 29.01 52.08
CA ILE A 657 -0.34 29.28 50.80
C ILE A 657 -1.37 29.26 49.67
N LYS A 658 -1.31 30.25 48.78
CA LYS A 658 -2.18 30.35 47.62
C LYS A 658 -1.37 30.33 46.33
N ILE A 659 -1.74 29.46 45.39
CA ILE A 659 -1.16 29.40 44.04
C ILE A 659 -2.16 30.05 43.09
N LEU A 660 -1.71 31.06 42.35
CA LEU A 660 -2.56 31.88 41.49
C LEU A 660 -2.03 31.86 40.06
N PRO A 661 -2.90 31.86 39.04
CA PRO A 661 -2.48 32.08 37.67
C PRO A 661 -1.82 33.45 37.51
N LYS A 662 -0.73 33.52 36.74
CA LYS A 662 -0.05 34.79 36.44
C LYS A 662 -0.83 35.61 35.41
N ILE A 663 -0.59 36.92 35.40
CA ILE A 663 -1.20 37.87 34.45
C ILE A 663 -0.06 38.59 33.72
N TYR A 664 -0.10 38.59 32.39
CA TYR A 664 0.78 39.36 31.51
C TYR A 664 -0.07 40.35 30.72
N SER A 665 0.21 41.64 30.78
CA SER A 665 -0.50 42.67 29.98
C SER A 665 -2.04 42.56 30.03
N ASN A 666 -2.62 42.38 31.22
CA ASN A 666 -4.05 42.12 31.49
C ASN A 666 -4.62 40.78 30.96
N CYS A 667 -3.80 39.89 30.39
CA CYS A 667 -4.16 38.55 29.99
C CYS A 667 -3.77 37.54 31.09
N SER A 668 -4.72 36.70 31.54
CA SER A 668 -4.46 35.69 32.59
C SER A 668 -4.09 34.33 32.01
N CYS A 669 -3.04 33.71 32.56
CA CYS A 669 -2.60 32.36 32.21
C CYS A 669 -3.63 31.27 32.49
N ALA A 670 -4.63 31.52 33.35
CA ALA A 670 -5.74 30.59 33.53
C ALA A 670 -6.72 30.58 32.35
N LEU A 671 -6.75 31.65 31.54
CA LEU A 671 -7.69 31.80 30.44
C LEU A 671 -7.07 31.52 29.07
N SER A 672 -5.80 31.89 28.89
CA SER A 672 -5.08 31.70 27.63
C SER A 672 -3.62 31.38 27.89
N SER A 673 -3.08 30.41 27.13
CA SER A 673 -1.64 30.11 27.10
C SER A 673 -0.85 31.17 26.33
N GLN A 674 -1.52 31.97 25.49
CA GLN A 674 -0.91 33.00 24.64
C GLN A 674 -0.62 34.31 25.38
N CYS A 675 -0.94 34.42 26.68
CA CYS A 675 -0.59 35.64 27.42
C CYS A 675 0.93 35.79 27.48
N MET A 676 1.43 36.92 26.96
CA MET A 676 2.85 37.18 26.83
C MET A 676 3.18 38.68 26.96
N GLN A 677 4.47 38.97 27.15
CA GLN A 677 5.07 40.29 27.19
C GLN A 677 6.46 40.23 26.57
N PHE A 678 6.94 41.33 25.99
CA PHE A 678 8.31 41.42 25.48
C PHE A 678 9.33 41.22 26.60
N MET A 679 10.41 40.50 26.31
CA MET A 679 11.56 40.45 27.20
C MET A 679 12.46 41.66 26.99
N ALA A 680 13.04 42.13 28.08
CA ALA A 680 14.02 43.18 28.06
C ALA A 680 15.07 42.94 29.16
N ILE A 681 16.15 43.69 29.12
CA ILE A 681 17.14 43.76 30.19
C ILE A 681 16.70 44.89 31.11
N PHE A 682 16.45 44.58 32.39
CA PHE A 682 15.96 45.56 33.34
C PHE A 682 17.05 46.03 34.30
N THR A 683 16.88 47.25 34.81
CA THR A 683 17.59 47.68 36.02
C THR A 683 16.59 48.00 37.11
N GLN A 684 17.02 47.76 38.33
CA GLN A 684 16.27 48.09 39.52
C GLN A 684 16.47 49.57 39.86
N ILE A 685 15.39 50.34 39.91
CA ILE A 685 15.43 51.76 40.34
C ILE A 685 15.08 51.86 41.84
N SER A 686 14.20 51.00 42.33
CA SER A 686 13.81 50.94 43.75
C SER A 686 13.54 49.50 44.19
N ALA A 687 13.24 49.26 45.48
CA ALA A 687 12.96 47.91 46.00
C ALA A 687 11.84 47.16 45.25
N THR A 688 10.94 47.88 44.56
CA THR A 688 9.77 47.32 43.86
C THR A 688 9.63 47.74 42.41
N GLU A 689 10.45 48.66 41.89
CA GLU A 689 10.32 49.17 40.52
C GLU A 689 11.53 48.82 39.64
N PHE A 690 11.21 48.33 38.45
CA PHE A 690 12.16 47.94 37.40
C PHE A 690 11.86 48.71 36.12
N THR A 691 12.90 49.15 35.41
CA THR A 691 12.78 49.80 34.10
C THR A 691 13.61 49.08 33.04
N PRO A 692 13.09 48.93 31.81
CA PRO A 692 13.84 48.31 30.72
C PRO A 692 14.96 49.25 30.25
N ILE A 693 16.17 48.72 30.10
CA ILE A 693 17.32 49.42 29.51
C ILE A 693 17.50 49.01 28.05
N LEU A 694 17.27 47.74 27.73
CA LEU A 694 17.35 47.19 26.38
C LEU A 694 16.19 46.24 26.15
N GLU A 695 15.23 46.62 25.30
CA GLU A 695 14.15 45.73 24.85
C GLU A 695 14.64 44.83 23.75
N ILE A 696 14.32 43.54 23.80
CA ILE A 696 14.71 42.56 22.78
C ILE A 696 13.52 42.38 21.83
N PRO A 697 13.57 42.91 20.60
CA PRO A 697 12.44 42.92 19.69
C PRO A 697 11.96 41.50 19.41
N ASN A 698 10.64 41.30 19.42
CA ASN A 698 9.99 40.05 19.02
C ASN A 698 10.49 38.80 19.77
N PHE A 699 11.04 38.97 20.98
CA PHE A 699 11.45 37.88 21.86
C PHE A 699 10.62 37.97 23.16
N TYR A 700 9.77 36.97 23.40
CA TYR A 700 8.66 37.06 24.35
C TYR A 700 8.81 36.13 25.55
N ILE A 701 8.21 36.52 26.67
CA ILE A 701 7.96 35.66 27.83
C ILE A 701 6.45 35.61 28.09
N GLY A 702 5.93 34.44 28.43
CA GLY A 702 4.51 34.24 28.72
C GLY A 702 4.23 33.07 29.65
N CYS A 703 3.01 32.57 29.60
CA CYS A 703 2.52 31.53 30.52
C CYS A 703 3.32 30.21 30.45
N SER A 704 3.76 29.81 29.26
CA SER A 704 4.59 28.62 29.11
C SER A 704 5.89 28.98 28.37
N SER A 705 6.98 28.30 28.73
CA SER A 705 8.26 28.49 28.05
C SER A 705 8.19 28.07 26.58
N ILE A 706 7.33 27.09 26.25
CA ILE A 706 7.07 26.68 24.85
C ILE A 706 6.38 27.82 24.10
N GLU A 707 5.26 28.35 24.59
CA GLU A 707 4.54 29.44 23.90
C GLU A 707 5.40 30.69 23.78
N SER A 708 6.22 30.96 24.81
CA SER A 708 7.18 32.07 24.80
C SER A 708 8.15 31.95 23.62
N LEU A 709 8.74 30.76 23.43
CA LEU A 709 9.66 30.52 22.32
C LEU A 709 8.94 30.50 20.97
N LEU A 710 7.84 29.75 20.84
CA LEU A 710 7.14 29.56 19.57
C LEU A 710 6.65 30.88 18.96
N ASN A 711 6.18 31.82 19.78
CA ASN A 711 5.76 33.15 19.33
C ASN A 711 6.91 34.13 19.11
N SER A 712 8.13 33.79 19.53
CA SER A 712 9.31 34.62 19.33
C SER A 712 9.90 34.46 17.93
N THR A 713 10.63 35.48 17.46
CA THR A 713 11.45 35.42 16.25
C THR A 713 12.94 35.41 16.62
N LEU A 714 13.78 35.05 15.64
CA LEU A 714 15.23 35.09 15.79
C LEU A 714 15.86 36.38 15.21
N GLU A 715 15.04 37.38 14.86
CA GLU A 715 15.44 38.61 14.16
C GLU A 715 16.68 39.26 14.78
N THR A 716 16.67 39.39 16.11
CA THR A 716 17.77 39.92 16.91
C THR A 716 19.12 39.22 16.65
N PHE A 717 19.11 37.91 16.42
CA PHE A 717 20.32 37.09 16.31
C PHE A 717 20.91 37.05 14.89
N TYR A 718 20.31 37.77 13.93
CA TYR A 718 20.91 38.05 12.62
C TYR A 718 21.82 39.29 12.65
N ASN A 719 21.73 40.13 13.69
CA ASN A 719 22.50 41.35 13.81
C ASN A 719 23.60 41.19 14.88
N ARG A 720 24.85 41.01 14.43
CA ARG A 720 26.01 40.87 15.32
C ARG A 720 26.19 42.07 16.26
N SER A 721 25.97 43.29 15.78
CA SER A 721 26.12 44.50 16.60
C SER A 721 25.12 44.52 17.76
N TYR A 722 23.89 44.05 17.50
CA TYR A 722 22.86 43.97 18.52
C TYR A 722 23.16 42.86 19.55
N MET A 723 23.64 41.70 19.11
CA MET A 723 24.09 40.65 20.03
C MET A 723 25.24 41.12 20.94
N LEU A 724 26.14 41.94 20.42
CA LEU A 724 27.21 42.57 21.23
C LEU A 724 26.66 43.59 22.24
N GLU A 725 25.52 44.21 21.97
CA GLU A 725 24.84 45.10 22.93
C GLU A 725 24.23 44.33 24.10
N ILE A 726 23.59 43.18 23.82
CA ILE A 726 23.06 42.27 24.87
C ILE A 726 24.17 41.83 25.83
N ASP A 727 25.34 41.49 25.29
CA ASP A 727 26.49 41.02 26.08
C ASP A 727 27.01 42.02 27.10
N GLN A 728 26.96 43.31 26.81
CA GLN A 728 27.43 44.33 27.75
C GLN A 728 26.76 44.22 29.13
N TYR A 729 25.58 43.59 29.18
CA TYR A 729 24.78 43.42 30.38
C TYR A 729 24.86 42.00 30.98
N LEU A 730 25.61 41.09 30.37
CA LEU A 730 25.90 39.76 30.90
C LEU A 730 27.17 39.80 31.76
N GLN A 731 27.25 38.94 32.79
CA GLN A 731 28.26 39.03 33.85
C GLN A 731 29.72 38.92 33.37
N VAL A 732 29.95 38.38 32.18
CA VAL A 732 31.27 38.17 31.59
C VAL A 732 31.23 38.71 30.15
N PRO A 733 31.89 39.85 29.85
CA PRO A 733 31.94 40.39 28.50
C PRO A 733 32.50 39.35 27.52
N LEU A 734 31.81 39.12 26.39
CA LEU A 734 32.08 38.13 25.34
C LEU A 734 33.55 38.06 24.91
N GLY A 735 34.27 39.19 25.00
CA GLY A 735 35.59 39.41 24.38
C GLY A 735 36.79 38.61 24.90
N SER A 736 36.65 37.73 25.91
CA SER A 736 37.81 36.95 26.42
C SER A 736 37.68 35.42 26.40
N SER A 737 36.50 34.82 26.13
CA SER A 737 36.39 33.34 26.16
C SER A 737 35.42 32.65 25.18
N PHE A 738 34.47 33.34 24.52
CA PHE A 738 33.53 32.70 23.58
C PHE A 738 33.20 33.61 22.38
N ASN A 739 33.50 33.15 21.16
CA ASN A 739 33.23 33.86 19.90
C ASN A 739 32.00 33.24 19.23
N PHE A 740 30.92 34.00 19.08
CA PHE A 740 29.66 33.57 18.45
C PHE A 740 29.48 34.23 17.09
N SER A 741 28.70 33.57 16.24
CA SER A 741 28.34 34.03 14.90
C SER A 741 26.87 34.43 14.83
N ALA A 742 26.60 35.58 14.21
CA ALA A 742 25.23 35.94 13.86
C ALA A 742 24.69 35.05 12.73
N LEU A 743 23.37 34.83 12.73
CA LEU A 743 22.69 34.11 11.65
C LEU A 743 22.74 34.90 10.34
N ASN A 744 22.71 34.18 9.20
CA ASN A 744 22.82 34.79 7.87
C ASN A 744 21.44 35.00 7.24
N PRO A 745 21.00 36.25 6.98
CA PRO A 745 19.66 36.52 6.45
C PRO A 745 19.46 36.04 5.00
N LYS A 746 20.55 35.63 4.31
CA LYS A 746 20.47 35.02 2.97
C LYS A 746 20.09 33.54 2.99
N LEU A 747 20.29 32.85 4.12
CA LEU A 747 20.00 31.42 4.26
C LEU A 747 18.58 31.17 4.77
N SER A 748 18.09 32.01 5.68
CA SER A 748 16.71 31.96 6.16
C SER A 748 16.21 33.33 6.64
N LEU A 749 14.88 33.44 6.81
CA LEU A 749 14.19 34.71 7.04
C LEU A 749 14.30 35.17 8.52
N PRO A 750 14.68 36.44 8.80
CA PRO A 750 14.79 36.94 10.17
C PRO A 750 13.47 37.09 10.92
N ASN A 751 12.39 37.42 10.22
CA ASN A 751 11.09 37.79 10.82
C ASN A 751 10.13 36.60 10.96
N GLU A 752 10.61 35.39 10.71
CA GLU A 752 9.81 34.18 10.86
C GLU A 752 9.72 33.77 12.33
N THR A 753 8.51 33.39 12.79
CA THR A 753 8.32 32.86 14.14
C THR A 753 8.92 31.48 14.28
N ILE A 754 9.38 31.14 15.47
CA ILE A 754 9.93 29.80 15.74
C ILE A 754 8.84 28.73 15.57
N GLU A 755 7.56 29.04 15.80
CA GLU A 755 6.45 28.15 15.48
C GLU A 755 6.41 27.78 14.00
N THR A 756 6.63 28.72 13.09
CA THR A 756 6.63 28.44 11.65
C THR A 756 7.81 27.53 11.27
N ILE A 757 8.97 27.73 11.91
CA ILE A 757 10.15 26.88 11.73
C ILE A 757 9.88 25.45 12.27
N VAL A 758 9.28 25.32 13.46
CA VAL A 758 8.89 24.03 14.06
C VAL A 758 7.83 23.33 13.20
N ASN A 759 6.85 24.06 12.66
CA ASN A 759 5.82 23.55 11.76
C ASN A 759 6.36 23.07 10.40
N ARG A 760 7.66 23.29 10.12
CA ARG A 760 8.38 22.74 8.97
C ARG A 760 9.46 21.73 9.39
N LEU A 761 9.35 21.09 10.56
CA LEU A 761 10.36 20.15 11.09
C LEU A 761 11.76 20.78 11.22
N MET A 762 11.85 22.09 11.44
CA MET A 762 13.13 22.80 11.41
C MET A 762 13.91 22.60 10.09
N ILE A 763 13.21 22.37 8.96
CA ILE A 763 13.79 22.14 7.62
C ILE A 763 13.39 23.27 6.68
N ASP A 764 14.38 23.83 5.98
CA ASP A 764 14.18 24.89 4.99
C ASP A 764 13.91 24.31 3.59
N SER A 765 14.53 23.19 3.25
CA SER A 765 14.32 22.52 1.97
C SER A 765 14.60 21.02 2.01
N TRP A 766 13.95 20.27 1.12
CA TRP A 766 14.20 18.85 0.91
C TRP A 766 14.77 18.64 -0.49
N SER A 767 15.85 17.86 -0.58
CA SER A 767 16.35 17.34 -1.85
C SER A 767 16.06 15.85 -1.94
N SER A 768 15.46 15.42 -3.05
CA SER A 768 15.19 14.01 -3.34
C SER A 768 15.61 13.70 -4.78
N ASN A 769 16.36 12.63 -4.95
CA ASN A 769 16.77 12.13 -6.26
C ASN A 769 16.26 10.69 -6.42
N ILE A 770 15.64 10.41 -7.57
CA ILE A 770 15.07 9.12 -7.94
C ILE A 770 15.81 8.63 -9.18
N SER A 771 16.37 7.42 -9.14
CA SER A 771 17.16 6.86 -10.23
C SER A 771 16.44 5.68 -10.89
N PHE A 772 15.77 5.93 -12.02
CA PHE A 772 15.17 4.87 -12.84
C PHE A 772 16.22 3.85 -13.32
N SER A 773 17.42 4.29 -13.71
CA SER A 773 18.48 3.37 -14.14
C SER A 773 18.94 2.44 -13.01
N SER A 774 19.05 2.93 -11.77
CA SER A 774 19.37 2.07 -10.61
C SER A 774 18.24 1.09 -10.30
N TYR A 775 16.98 1.52 -10.49
CA TYR A 775 15.81 0.65 -10.42
C TYR A 775 15.88 -0.47 -11.46
N TYR A 776 16.09 -0.13 -12.73
CA TYR A 776 16.19 -1.07 -13.84
C TYR A 776 17.31 -2.10 -13.62
N GLN A 777 18.49 -1.64 -13.20
CA GLN A 777 19.66 -2.50 -12.95
C GLN A 777 19.42 -3.48 -11.80
N THR A 778 18.74 -3.06 -10.74
CA THR A 778 18.47 -3.93 -9.59
C THR A 778 17.35 -4.93 -9.89
N CYS A 779 16.29 -4.50 -10.60
CA CYS A 779 15.26 -5.42 -11.09
C CYS A 779 15.86 -6.47 -12.04
N ALA A 780 16.80 -6.07 -12.91
CA ALA A 780 17.54 -6.92 -13.84
C ALA A 780 16.62 -7.90 -14.60
N PRO A 781 15.91 -7.45 -15.65
CA PRO A 781 14.89 -8.25 -16.30
C PRO A 781 15.50 -9.49 -16.97
N LEU A 782 14.92 -10.66 -16.70
CA LEU A 782 15.40 -11.94 -17.27
C LEU A 782 15.05 -12.04 -18.76
N SER A 783 13.84 -11.61 -19.10
CA SER A 783 13.33 -11.55 -20.46
C SER A 783 12.17 -10.56 -20.55
N CYS A 784 11.93 -9.96 -21.72
CA CYS A 784 10.73 -9.18 -21.99
C CYS A 784 9.91 -9.86 -23.08
N THR A 785 8.60 -9.97 -22.87
CA THR A 785 7.65 -10.50 -23.86
C THR A 785 6.81 -9.36 -24.41
N ILE A 786 6.75 -9.24 -25.74
CA ILE A 786 6.00 -8.21 -26.45
C ILE A 786 4.92 -8.90 -27.28
N GLU A 787 3.70 -8.38 -27.23
CA GLU A 787 2.57 -8.84 -28.04
C GLU A 787 2.24 -7.84 -29.16
N TYR A 788 2.26 -8.30 -30.42
CA TYR A 788 1.93 -7.47 -31.59
C TYR A 788 1.07 -8.22 -32.62
N ILE A 789 0.29 -7.48 -33.39
CA ILE A 789 -0.58 -8.02 -34.46
C ILE A 789 0.21 -8.03 -35.77
N GLY A 790 0.26 -9.17 -36.46
CA GLY A 790 1.07 -9.37 -37.67
C GLY A 790 0.51 -10.41 -38.64
N LYS A 791 1.00 -10.38 -39.88
CA LYS A 791 0.48 -11.24 -40.97
C LYS A 791 0.79 -12.73 -40.76
N ASN A 792 -0.12 -13.59 -41.22
CA ASN A 792 0.03 -15.05 -41.19
C ASN A 792 1.25 -15.54 -42.00
N ASN A 793 1.80 -16.70 -41.61
CA ASN A 793 2.96 -17.29 -42.28
C ASN A 793 2.66 -17.56 -43.77
N ILE A 794 3.57 -17.11 -44.64
CA ILE A 794 3.43 -17.22 -46.10
C ILE A 794 3.24 -18.68 -46.56
N LEU A 795 3.83 -19.66 -45.85
CA LEU A 795 3.68 -21.08 -46.17
C LEU A 795 2.25 -21.57 -45.92
N ASP A 796 1.60 -21.11 -44.85
CA ASP A 796 0.22 -21.45 -44.51
C ASP A 796 -0.78 -20.81 -45.47
N VAL A 797 -0.49 -19.59 -45.92
CA VAL A 797 -1.26 -18.89 -46.96
C VAL A 797 -1.18 -19.64 -48.30
N ILE A 798 0.03 -19.95 -48.78
CA ILE A 798 0.24 -20.64 -50.06
C ILE A 798 -0.43 -22.02 -50.07
N THR A 799 -0.28 -22.79 -49.00
CA THR A 799 -0.81 -24.17 -48.93
C THR A 799 -2.34 -24.19 -48.87
N SER A 800 -2.96 -23.20 -48.22
CA SER A 800 -4.41 -23.04 -48.17
C SER A 800 -4.99 -22.64 -49.52
N ILE A 801 -4.33 -21.74 -50.26
CA ILE A 801 -4.73 -21.35 -51.62
C ILE A 801 -4.68 -22.54 -52.58
N ILE A 802 -3.61 -23.35 -52.55
CA ILE A 802 -3.48 -24.55 -53.39
C ILE A 802 -4.59 -25.57 -53.07
N GLY A 803 -4.92 -25.76 -51.79
CA GLY A 803 -5.99 -26.63 -51.35
C GLY A 803 -7.38 -26.21 -51.88
N ILE A 804 -7.70 -24.92 -51.72
CA ILE A 804 -8.94 -24.33 -52.22
C ILE A 804 -9.03 -24.46 -53.75
N PHE A 805 -7.94 -24.21 -54.47
CA PHE A 805 -7.88 -24.37 -55.93
C PHE A 805 -8.30 -25.77 -56.39
N GLY A 806 -7.81 -26.81 -55.71
CA GLY A 806 -8.18 -28.19 -56.03
C GLY A 806 -9.65 -28.46 -55.81
N GLY A 807 -10.18 -28.08 -54.65
CA GLY A 807 -11.59 -28.32 -54.30
C GLY A 807 -12.56 -27.60 -55.21
N LEU A 808 -12.30 -26.31 -55.42
CA LEU A 808 -13.14 -25.39 -56.18
C LEU A 808 -13.17 -25.75 -57.66
N SER A 809 -12.04 -26.11 -58.26
CA SER A 809 -11.98 -26.53 -59.66
C SER A 809 -12.79 -27.81 -59.92
N LEU A 810 -12.72 -28.80 -59.03
CA LEU A 810 -13.48 -30.04 -59.17
C LEU A 810 -15.00 -29.80 -58.95
N GLY A 811 -15.35 -29.03 -57.92
CA GLY A 811 -16.73 -28.68 -57.59
C GLY A 811 -17.42 -27.85 -58.69
N LEU A 812 -16.75 -26.82 -59.19
CA LEU A 812 -17.25 -26.01 -60.31
C LEU A 812 -17.37 -26.83 -61.60
N LYS A 813 -16.51 -27.82 -61.82
CA LYS A 813 -16.59 -28.70 -63.00
C LYS A 813 -17.83 -29.59 -62.96
N LEU A 814 -18.16 -30.13 -61.78
CA LEU A 814 -19.40 -30.89 -61.56
C LEU A 814 -20.64 -30.00 -61.70
N PHE A 815 -20.60 -28.80 -61.12
CA PHE A 815 -21.68 -27.81 -61.23
C PHE A 815 -21.95 -27.43 -62.69
N PHE A 816 -20.90 -27.19 -63.48
CA PHE A 816 -21.05 -26.89 -64.91
C PHE A 816 -21.61 -28.07 -65.72
N ILE A 817 -21.18 -29.30 -65.43
CA ILE A 817 -21.75 -30.51 -66.06
C ILE A 817 -23.25 -30.63 -65.74
N LEU A 818 -23.64 -30.32 -64.51
CA LEU A 818 -25.05 -30.32 -64.09
C LEU A 818 -25.85 -29.19 -64.74
N ILE A 819 -25.30 -27.98 -64.84
CA ILE A 819 -25.92 -26.85 -65.56
C ILE A 819 -26.07 -27.17 -67.03
N LEU A 820 -25.03 -27.69 -67.69
CA LEU A 820 -25.07 -28.04 -69.11
C LEU A 820 -26.17 -29.09 -69.36
N ARG A 821 -26.22 -30.16 -68.56
CA ARG A 821 -27.29 -31.18 -68.65
C ARG A 821 -28.68 -30.67 -68.29
N SER A 822 -28.79 -29.69 -67.39
CA SER A 822 -30.06 -29.08 -67.03
C SER A 822 -30.55 -28.10 -68.10
N SER A 823 -29.64 -27.35 -68.71
CA SER A 823 -29.91 -26.41 -69.81
C SER A 823 -30.32 -27.12 -71.10
N GLU A 824 -29.77 -28.31 -71.35
CA GLU A 824 -30.16 -29.19 -72.45
C GLU A 824 -31.58 -29.76 -72.25
N LYS A 825 -32.01 -29.88 -70.98
CA LYS A 825 -33.30 -30.44 -70.59
C LYS A 825 -34.41 -29.39 -70.43
N ILE A 826 -34.08 -28.13 -70.20
CA ILE A 826 -35.05 -27.01 -70.16
C ILE A 826 -35.61 -26.69 -71.57
N ARG A 827 -34.89 -27.05 -72.63
CA ARG A 827 -35.36 -26.86 -74.02
C ARG A 827 -36.36 -27.93 -74.49
N ASN A 828 -36.38 -29.10 -73.86
CA ASN A 828 -37.31 -30.19 -74.19
C ASN A 828 -38.28 -30.40 -73.02
N ASN A 829 -39.46 -29.78 -73.14
CA ASN A 829 -40.53 -29.81 -72.13
C ASN A 829 -40.96 -31.27 -71.83
N LEU A 830 -40.34 -31.91 -70.83
CA LEU A 830 -40.79 -33.18 -70.28
C LEU A 830 -40.63 -33.17 -68.75
N SER A 831 -41.73 -33.52 -68.09
CA SER A 831 -42.00 -33.36 -66.67
C SER A 831 -40.98 -33.99 -65.72
N PHE A 832 -41.00 -33.48 -64.48
CA PHE A 832 -40.20 -33.78 -63.28
C PHE A 832 -40.06 -35.28 -62.88
N ILE A 833 -40.66 -36.20 -63.63
CA ILE A 833 -40.69 -37.65 -63.37
C ILE A 833 -39.34 -38.34 -63.70
N ALA A 834 -38.49 -37.74 -64.56
CA ALA A 834 -37.23 -38.34 -64.98
C ALA A 834 -36.09 -38.30 -63.94
N MET A 835 -36.21 -37.54 -62.84
CA MET A 835 -35.18 -37.51 -61.78
C MET A 835 -35.20 -38.82 -60.96
N LYS A 836 -36.35 -39.50 -60.89
CA LYS A 836 -36.51 -40.81 -60.24
C LYS A 836 -35.87 -41.95 -61.06
N THR A 837 -35.84 -41.83 -62.39
CA THR A 837 -35.26 -42.85 -63.30
C THR A 837 -33.74 -42.75 -63.39
N VAL A 838 -33.15 -41.56 -63.25
CA VAL A 838 -31.67 -41.38 -63.21
C VAL A 838 -31.07 -41.97 -61.93
N ILE A 839 -31.80 -41.92 -60.80
CA ILE A 839 -31.41 -42.61 -59.56
C ILE A 839 -31.63 -44.12 -59.67
N LYS A 840 -32.66 -44.58 -60.42
CA LYS A 840 -32.94 -46.01 -60.64
C LYS A 840 -31.94 -46.67 -61.60
N ASN A 841 -31.42 -45.94 -62.60
CA ASN A 841 -30.41 -46.44 -63.56
C ASN A 841 -28.96 -46.33 -63.05
N LEU A 842 -28.74 -45.83 -61.83
CA LEU A 842 -27.48 -46.03 -61.10
C LEU A 842 -27.32 -47.47 -60.57
N PHE A 843 -28.37 -48.31 -60.66
CA PHE A 843 -28.48 -49.64 -60.06
C PHE A 843 -28.84 -50.78 -61.04
N THR A 844 -28.15 -50.90 -62.19
CA THR A 844 -28.16 -52.13 -63.03
C THR A 844 -26.74 -52.54 -63.43
N CYS A 845 -26.39 -53.83 -63.25
CA CYS A 845 -25.03 -54.39 -63.15
C CYS A 845 -24.46 -54.96 -64.47
N TYR A 846 -23.18 -54.67 -64.81
CA TYR A 846 -22.19 -55.65 -65.35
C TYR A 846 -20.74 -55.13 -65.60
N ASN A 847 -20.10 -54.27 -64.76
CA ASN A 847 -18.69 -53.87 -65.06
C ASN A 847 -17.79 -53.43 -63.88
N GLU A 848 -16.48 -53.76 -63.93
CA GLU A 848 -15.45 -53.53 -62.89
C GLU A 848 -15.25 -52.04 -62.53
N GLN A 849 -15.33 -51.16 -63.54
CA GLN A 849 -15.27 -49.70 -63.35
C GLN A 849 -16.43 -49.15 -62.51
N GLN A 850 -17.60 -49.79 -62.55
CA GLN A 850 -18.81 -49.31 -61.87
C GLN A 850 -18.77 -49.60 -60.36
N MET A 851 -18.12 -50.70 -59.94
CA MET A 851 -17.85 -50.97 -58.51
C MET A 851 -16.87 -49.95 -57.93
N ILE A 852 -15.81 -49.59 -58.67
CA ILE A 852 -14.84 -48.56 -58.23
C ILE A 852 -15.55 -47.24 -57.98
N THR A 853 -16.47 -46.85 -58.87
CA THR A 853 -17.23 -45.60 -58.72
C THR A 853 -18.18 -45.64 -57.52
N ARG A 854 -18.86 -46.76 -57.24
CA ARG A 854 -19.77 -46.88 -56.08
C ARG A 854 -19.06 -46.87 -54.73
N LEU A 855 -17.93 -47.57 -54.63
CA LEU A 855 -17.13 -47.57 -53.40
C LEU A 855 -16.56 -46.17 -53.15
N GLN A 856 -16.12 -45.50 -54.22
CA GLN A 856 -15.61 -44.13 -54.15
C GLN A 856 -16.69 -43.14 -53.69
N THR A 857 -17.89 -43.19 -54.26
CA THR A 857 -18.98 -42.28 -53.85
C THR A 857 -19.44 -42.54 -52.41
N PHE A 858 -19.49 -43.80 -51.99
CA PHE A 858 -19.80 -44.17 -50.60
C PHE A 858 -18.77 -43.62 -49.61
N PHE A 859 -17.47 -43.87 -49.83
CA PHE A 859 -16.43 -43.35 -48.95
C PHE A 859 -16.34 -41.82 -48.94
N LEU A 860 -16.54 -41.18 -50.09
CA LEU A 860 -16.53 -39.72 -50.19
C LEU A 860 -17.69 -39.08 -49.42
N THR A 861 -18.91 -39.63 -49.55
CA THR A 861 -20.11 -39.11 -48.86
C THR A 861 -20.00 -39.27 -47.35
N ILE A 862 -19.52 -40.42 -46.86
CA ILE A 862 -19.26 -40.64 -45.43
C ILE A 862 -18.19 -39.68 -44.91
N SER A 863 -17.08 -39.54 -45.63
CA SER A 863 -15.98 -38.66 -45.20
C SER A 863 -16.44 -37.21 -45.10
N LEU A 864 -17.21 -36.72 -46.06
CA LEU A 864 -17.75 -35.36 -46.04
C LEU A 864 -18.79 -35.17 -44.94
N TYR A 865 -19.64 -36.17 -44.67
CA TYR A 865 -20.61 -36.13 -43.59
C TYR A 865 -19.94 -36.09 -42.21
N CYS A 866 -18.92 -36.92 -41.98
CA CYS A 866 -18.14 -36.90 -40.75
C CYS A 866 -17.41 -35.57 -40.53
N ILE A 867 -16.82 -34.98 -41.58
CA ILE A 867 -16.15 -33.67 -41.48
C ILE A 867 -17.17 -32.56 -41.20
N PHE A 868 -18.34 -32.61 -41.83
CA PHE A 868 -19.42 -31.65 -41.58
C PHE A 868 -19.94 -31.73 -40.13
N LEU A 869 -20.20 -32.94 -39.62
CA LEU A 869 -20.58 -33.15 -38.23
C LEU A 869 -19.48 -32.65 -37.28
N TYR A 870 -18.22 -33.03 -37.51
CA TYR A 870 -17.10 -32.55 -36.69
C TYR A 870 -17.04 -31.01 -36.65
N SER A 871 -17.18 -30.35 -37.79
CA SER A 871 -17.16 -28.87 -37.88
C SER A 871 -18.36 -28.19 -37.21
N THR A 872 -19.50 -28.87 -37.10
CA THR A 872 -20.73 -28.29 -36.51
C THR A 872 -20.79 -28.45 -35.00
N TYR A 873 -20.08 -29.43 -34.43
CA TYR A 873 -20.04 -29.68 -32.98
C TYR A 873 -18.86 -29.04 -32.25
N THR A 874 -17.85 -28.52 -32.95
CA THR A 874 -16.76 -27.75 -32.32
C THR A 874 -17.24 -26.37 -31.87
N THR A 875 -17.15 -26.10 -30.56
CA THR A 875 -17.42 -24.79 -29.96
C THR A 875 -16.15 -23.96 -29.85
N GLN A 876 -16.25 -22.65 -30.11
CA GLN A 876 -15.15 -21.70 -29.90
C GLN A 876 -15.55 -20.66 -28.84
N LEU A 877 -14.58 -20.31 -28.01
CA LEU A 877 -14.67 -19.22 -27.05
C LEU A 877 -14.30 -17.94 -27.82
N ILE A 878 -15.26 -17.05 -28.02
CA ILE A 878 -15.03 -15.79 -28.73
C ILE A 878 -14.97 -14.67 -27.69
N THR A 879 -13.86 -13.94 -27.73
CA THR A 879 -13.69 -12.70 -26.99
C THR A 879 -14.15 -11.54 -27.87
N VAL A 880 -15.14 -10.77 -27.41
CA VAL A 880 -15.59 -9.54 -28.10
C VAL A 880 -14.98 -8.36 -27.39
N GLU A 881 -14.20 -7.56 -28.12
CA GLU A 881 -13.65 -6.31 -27.63
C GLU A 881 -14.51 -5.12 -28.08
N ILE A 882 -14.87 -4.26 -27.12
CA ILE A 882 -15.62 -3.02 -27.32
C ILE A 882 -14.70 -1.87 -26.92
N ASN A 883 -14.38 -1.02 -27.89
CA ASN A 883 -13.57 0.17 -27.66
C ASN A 883 -14.47 1.30 -27.12
N LYS A 884 -14.05 1.94 -26.02
CA LYS A 884 -14.73 3.09 -25.39
C LYS A 884 -16.24 2.90 -25.17
N PRO A 885 -16.66 1.90 -24.36
CA PRO A 885 -18.08 1.70 -24.07
C PRO A 885 -18.67 2.86 -23.27
N THR A 886 -19.92 3.23 -23.57
CA THR A 886 -20.69 4.15 -22.72
C THR A 886 -21.16 3.43 -21.45
N TYR A 887 -21.49 4.19 -20.41
CA TYR A 887 -21.98 3.63 -19.14
C TYR A 887 -23.20 2.71 -19.32
N SER A 888 -24.16 3.11 -20.17
CA SER A 888 -25.35 2.29 -20.48
C SER A 888 -25.02 0.97 -21.17
N ILE A 889 -24.03 0.96 -22.07
CA ILE A 889 -23.56 -0.26 -22.74
C ILE A 889 -22.88 -1.17 -21.72
N TYR A 890 -21.98 -0.63 -20.90
CA TYR A 890 -21.34 -1.40 -19.82
C TYR A 890 -22.36 -2.02 -18.88
N GLN A 891 -23.36 -1.26 -18.43
CA GLN A 891 -24.39 -1.76 -17.52
C GLN A 891 -25.14 -2.96 -18.12
N SER A 892 -25.53 -2.86 -19.40
CA SER A 892 -26.20 -3.96 -20.12
C SER A 892 -25.33 -5.21 -20.27
N LEU A 893 -24.01 -5.05 -20.47
CA LEU A 893 -23.06 -6.14 -20.59
C LEU A 893 -22.78 -6.78 -19.23
N SER A 894 -22.67 -5.98 -18.18
CA SER A 894 -22.44 -6.46 -16.81
C SER A 894 -23.58 -7.38 -16.35
N LEU A 895 -24.82 -7.10 -16.73
CA LEU A 895 -25.98 -7.94 -16.40
C LEU A 895 -25.96 -9.30 -17.10
N ASN A 896 -25.47 -9.36 -18.34
CA ASN A 896 -25.53 -10.57 -19.17
C ASN A 896 -24.25 -11.42 -19.10
N TYR A 897 -23.09 -10.80 -18.84
CA TYR A 897 -21.77 -11.44 -18.98
C TYR A 897 -20.84 -11.19 -17.79
N SER A 898 -21.39 -10.90 -16.60
CA SER A 898 -20.65 -10.53 -15.38
C SER A 898 -19.41 -11.37 -15.07
N GLN A 899 -19.44 -12.68 -15.34
CA GLN A 899 -18.33 -13.59 -15.01
C GLN A 899 -17.14 -13.51 -15.95
N SER A 900 -17.30 -12.92 -17.15
CA SER A 900 -16.24 -12.86 -18.17
C SER A 900 -15.94 -11.45 -18.67
N LEU A 901 -16.72 -10.45 -18.25
CA LEU A 901 -16.54 -9.06 -18.64
C LEU A 901 -15.32 -8.47 -17.92
N GLN A 902 -14.32 -8.04 -18.69
CA GLN A 902 -13.13 -7.34 -18.22
C GLN A 902 -13.04 -6.01 -18.95
N CYS A 903 -12.83 -4.93 -18.22
CA CYS A 903 -12.77 -3.57 -18.76
C CYS A 903 -11.51 -2.90 -18.25
N PHE A 904 -10.76 -2.22 -19.13
CA PHE A 904 -9.50 -1.56 -18.78
C PHE A 904 -9.67 -0.05 -18.77
N CYS A 905 -9.32 0.60 -17.67
CA CYS A 905 -9.39 2.06 -17.54
C CYS A 905 -8.37 2.74 -18.47
N SER A 906 -8.70 3.93 -18.98
CA SER A 906 -7.71 4.78 -19.65
C SER A 906 -6.76 5.43 -18.64
N ASP A 907 -7.30 5.82 -17.48
CA ASP A 907 -6.56 6.37 -16.35
C ASP A 907 -6.47 5.33 -15.23
N ILE A 908 -5.25 5.03 -14.79
CA ILE A 908 -4.97 4.01 -13.77
C ILE A 908 -5.17 4.57 -12.35
N SER A 909 -5.06 5.90 -12.21
CA SER A 909 -5.08 6.64 -10.95
C SER A 909 -6.35 7.49 -10.90
N ILE A 910 -7.30 7.14 -10.02
CA ILE A 910 -8.56 7.87 -9.87
C ILE A 910 -8.66 8.40 -8.44
N PRO A 911 -8.61 9.72 -8.21
CA PRO A 911 -8.76 10.29 -6.88
C PRO A 911 -10.11 9.92 -6.27
N TYR A 912 -10.14 9.45 -5.02
CA TYR A 912 -11.41 9.08 -4.35
C TYR A 912 -12.44 10.21 -4.36
N GLN A 913 -12.01 11.46 -4.22
CA GLN A 913 -12.87 12.65 -4.25
C GLN A 913 -13.76 12.77 -5.51
N SER A 914 -13.38 12.11 -6.60
CA SER A 914 -14.15 12.16 -7.86
C SER A 914 -15.45 11.36 -7.81
N PHE A 915 -15.53 10.33 -6.96
CA PHE A 915 -16.70 9.45 -6.85
C PHE A 915 -17.16 9.15 -5.41
N LEU A 916 -16.40 9.57 -4.40
CA LEU A 916 -16.68 9.38 -2.98
C LEU A 916 -16.70 10.74 -2.28
N ALA A 917 -17.79 11.02 -1.58
CA ALA A 917 -17.91 12.16 -0.68
C ALA A 917 -18.25 11.68 0.72
N ILE A 918 -17.47 12.10 1.70
CA ILE A 918 -17.67 11.79 3.11
C ILE A 918 -17.78 13.11 3.87
N LYS A 919 -18.81 13.25 4.71
CA LYS A 919 -18.99 14.41 5.58
C LYS A 919 -19.17 13.97 7.03
N PRO A 920 -18.25 14.31 7.95
CA PRO A 920 -18.44 14.04 9.37
C PRO A 920 -19.47 14.99 9.99
N ARG A 921 -20.36 14.47 10.82
CA ARG A 921 -21.17 15.25 11.77
C ARG A 921 -20.55 15.09 13.15
N PHE A 922 -19.98 16.17 13.68
CA PHE A 922 -19.44 16.20 15.04
C PHE A 922 -20.58 16.31 16.06
N HIS A 923 -20.30 15.88 17.29
CA HIS A 923 -21.22 15.98 18.42
C HIS A 923 -21.55 17.43 18.71
N ASP A 924 -22.82 17.70 19.05
CA ASP A 924 -23.34 19.05 19.33
C ASP A 924 -22.61 19.78 20.47
N LEU A 925 -21.80 19.06 21.27
CA LEU A 925 -20.94 19.64 22.29
C LEU A 925 -19.91 20.59 21.67
N CYS A 926 -19.32 20.19 20.55
CA CYS A 926 -18.24 20.91 19.89
C CYS A 926 -18.71 22.16 19.12
N SER A 927 -20.02 22.37 18.98
CA SER A 927 -20.63 23.58 18.41
C SER A 927 -21.47 24.36 19.43
N SER A 928 -21.48 23.92 20.69
CA SER A 928 -22.29 24.51 21.75
C SER A 928 -21.62 25.70 22.45
N GLN A 929 -22.40 26.39 23.30
CA GLN A 929 -21.86 27.42 24.18
C GLN A 929 -20.85 26.88 25.22
N PHE A 930 -20.82 25.57 25.48
CA PHE A 930 -19.88 24.98 26.46
C PHE A 930 -18.41 25.02 26.03
N VAL A 931 -18.14 25.23 24.73
CA VAL A 931 -16.78 25.39 24.20
C VAL A 931 -16.48 26.84 23.81
N SER A 932 -17.37 27.78 24.10
CA SER A 932 -17.17 29.19 23.76
C SER A 932 -16.25 29.90 24.76
N GLN A 933 -15.52 30.89 24.28
CA GLN A 933 -14.68 31.72 25.14
C GLN A 933 -15.52 32.52 26.16
N ASP A 934 -16.75 32.90 25.82
CA ASP A 934 -17.66 33.58 26.75
C ASP A 934 -17.99 32.72 27.96
N TRP A 935 -18.24 31.42 27.75
CA TRP A 935 -18.49 30.47 28.83
C TRP A 935 -17.25 30.26 29.70
N ILE A 936 -16.08 30.09 29.09
CA ILE A 936 -14.81 29.91 29.81
C ILE A 936 -14.48 31.17 30.63
N ASN A 937 -14.62 32.36 30.05
CA ASN A 937 -14.41 33.65 30.73
C ASN A 937 -15.39 33.82 31.89
N TYR A 938 -16.65 33.44 31.69
CA TYR A 938 -17.66 33.50 32.72
C TYR A 938 -17.38 32.56 33.88
N LEU A 939 -16.99 31.32 33.57
CA LEU A 939 -16.56 30.34 34.55
C LEU A 939 -15.37 30.85 35.34
N TYR A 940 -14.47 31.63 34.73
CA TYR A 940 -13.32 32.28 35.37
C TYR A 940 -13.70 33.51 36.24
N GLY A 941 -14.78 34.20 35.90
CA GLY A 941 -15.31 35.33 36.66
C GLY A 941 -14.28 36.44 36.89
N THR A 942 -14.22 36.98 38.11
CA THR A 942 -13.28 38.07 38.47
C THR A 942 -11.86 37.57 38.81
N GLY A 943 -11.47 36.37 38.39
CA GLY A 943 -10.13 35.80 38.64
C GLY A 943 -9.81 35.32 40.05
N ASN A 944 -10.82 35.24 40.94
CA ASN A 944 -10.68 34.83 42.34
C ASN A 944 -11.30 33.44 42.66
N LEU A 945 -11.37 32.52 41.69
CA LEU A 945 -12.12 31.26 41.88
C LEU A 945 -11.43 30.21 42.73
N VAL A 946 -10.11 30.10 42.62
CA VAL A 946 -9.31 29.19 43.45
C VAL A 946 -9.49 29.50 44.95
N TYR A 947 -9.95 30.71 45.28
CA TYR A 947 -10.20 31.18 46.64
C TYR A 947 -11.61 30.90 47.15
N ARG A 948 -12.58 30.69 46.25
CA ARG A 948 -14.01 30.59 46.62
C ARG A 948 -14.47 29.16 46.82
N TYR A 949 -13.76 28.19 46.26
CA TYR A 949 -14.26 26.82 46.10
C TYR A 949 -13.24 25.79 46.57
N SER A 950 -13.72 24.75 47.24
CA SER A 950 -12.91 23.59 47.64
C SER A 950 -12.43 22.84 46.39
N PHE A 951 -11.31 22.12 46.47
CA PHE A 951 -10.85 21.21 45.39
C PHE A 951 -11.85 20.08 45.07
N THR A 952 -12.82 19.85 45.96
CA THR A 952 -13.95 18.91 45.75
C THR A 952 -15.15 19.54 45.03
N ASP A 953 -15.14 20.86 44.83
CA ASP A 953 -16.17 21.60 44.12
C ASP A 953 -15.79 21.71 42.65
N PHE A 954 -16.70 21.33 41.76
CA PHE A 954 -16.51 21.39 40.31
C PHE A 954 -15.94 22.73 39.81
N ARG A 955 -16.38 23.85 40.40
CA ARG A 955 -15.98 25.19 39.97
C ARG A 955 -14.49 25.48 40.18
N ALA A 956 -13.79 24.72 41.02
CA ALA A 956 -12.36 24.89 41.24
C ALA A 956 -11.52 24.53 40.00
N SER A 957 -11.99 23.60 39.16
CA SER A 957 -11.30 23.16 37.95
C SER A 957 -12.10 23.34 36.66
N ALA A 958 -13.35 23.84 36.74
CA ALA A 958 -14.25 23.96 35.60
C ALA A 958 -13.62 24.69 34.40
N VAL A 959 -12.92 25.81 34.63
CA VAL A 959 -12.25 26.58 33.56
C VAL A 959 -11.31 25.67 32.75
N GLY A 960 -10.47 24.90 33.44
CA GLY A 960 -9.56 23.94 32.81
C GLY A 960 -10.29 22.81 32.09
N GLN A 961 -11.37 22.28 32.66
CA GLN A 961 -12.17 21.22 32.03
C GLN A 961 -12.79 21.69 30.71
N PHE A 962 -13.38 22.88 30.66
CA PHE A 962 -14.02 23.39 29.44
C PHE A 962 -13.01 23.91 28.40
N GLN A 963 -11.85 24.42 28.83
CA GLN A 963 -10.73 24.67 27.91
C GLN A 963 -10.27 23.37 27.22
N LEU A 964 -10.12 22.29 28.00
CA LEU A 964 -9.78 20.98 27.43
C LEU A 964 -10.86 20.47 26.50
N LEU A 965 -12.14 20.65 26.85
CA LEU A 965 -13.24 20.26 25.96
C LEU A 965 -13.18 21.01 24.63
N ALA A 966 -12.98 22.33 24.67
CA ALA A 966 -12.85 23.16 23.47
C ALA A 966 -11.67 22.70 22.60
N SER A 967 -10.48 22.56 23.17
CA SER A 967 -9.30 22.12 22.43
C SER A 967 -9.41 20.67 21.93
N LEU A 968 -10.02 19.75 22.69
CA LEU A 968 -10.24 18.38 22.24
C LEU A 968 -11.23 18.33 21.06
N CYS A 969 -12.25 19.19 21.05
CA CYS A 969 -13.15 19.36 19.92
C CYS A 969 -12.40 19.88 18.69
N GLU A 970 -11.59 20.93 18.84
CA GLU A 970 -10.79 21.51 17.76
C GLU A 970 -9.80 20.50 17.16
N ILE A 971 -8.97 19.87 18.00
CA ILE A 971 -7.98 18.86 17.57
C ILE A 971 -8.68 17.66 16.91
N SER A 972 -9.85 17.26 17.41
CA SER A 972 -10.62 16.18 16.79
C SER A 972 -11.12 16.56 15.40
N GLN A 973 -11.65 17.78 15.24
CA GLN A 973 -12.12 18.29 13.95
C GLN A 973 -10.97 18.41 12.95
N GLU A 974 -9.86 19.01 13.36
CA GLU A 974 -8.65 19.14 12.52
C GLU A 974 -8.10 17.77 12.12
N THR A 975 -8.00 16.83 13.07
CA THR A 975 -7.50 15.47 12.81
C THR A 975 -8.39 14.75 11.79
N ILE A 976 -9.71 14.81 11.96
CA ILE A 976 -10.65 14.21 11.01
C ILE A 976 -10.56 14.89 9.65
N ASN A 977 -10.60 16.21 9.58
CA ASN A 977 -10.59 16.95 8.31
C ASN A 977 -9.30 16.68 7.53
N THR A 978 -8.14 16.72 8.20
CA THR A 978 -6.83 16.47 7.57
C THR A 978 -6.73 15.02 7.07
N SER A 979 -7.09 14.04 7.89
CA SER A 979 -7.06 12.63 7.46
C SER A 979 -8.09 12.32 6.38
N LEU A 980 -9.21 13.04 6.36
CA LEU A 980 -10.24 12.90 5.33
C LEU A 980 -9.79 13.49 4.00
N VAL A 981 -9.14 14.66 4.02
CA VAL A 981 -8.53 15.24 2.82
C VAL A 981 -7.51 14.26 2.25
N GLN A 982 -6.61 13.70 3.08
CA GLN A 982 -5.64 12.69 2.65
C GLN A 982 -6.30 11.47 2.00
N LEU A 983 -7.37 10.93 2.59
CA LEU A 983 -8.11 9.81 2.01
C LEU A 983 -8.75 10.19 0.66
N LEU A 984 -9.41 11.35 0.60
CA LEU A 984 -10.14 11.76 -0.60
C LEU A 984 -9.21 12.20 -1.74
N THR A 985 -8.01 12.71 -1.44
CA THR A 985 -6.98 13.03 -2.45
C THR A 985 -6.13 11.82 -2.82
N SER A 986 -6.16 10.73 -2.03
CA SER A 986 -5.47 9.51 -2.40
C SER A 986 -6.08 8.89 -3.65
N ASP A 987 -5.22 8.33 -4.49
CA ASP A 987 -5.64 7.72 -5.74
C ASP A 987 -6.02 6.26 -5.51
N TYR A 988 -7.18 5.90 -6.05
CA TYR A 988 -7.53 4.52 -6.29
C TYR A 988 -6.78 4.06 -7.55
N ASN A 989 -5.83 3.13 -7.36
CA ASN A 989 -5.03 2.58 -8.43
C ASN A 989 -5.56 1.23 -8.88
N ASP A 990 -6.21 1.19 -10.04
CA ASP A 990 -6.60 -0.05 -10.68
C ASP A 990 -6.58 0.08 -12.19
N ARG A 991 -6.05 -0.96 -12.85
CA ARG A 991 -6.04 -1.03 -14.30
C ARG A 991 -7.36 -1.57 -14.85
N GLN A 992 -8.17 -2.20 -14.00
CA GLN A 992 -9.46 -2.75 -14.37
C GLN A 992 -10.62 -1.97 -13.74
N LEU A 993 -11.67 -1.74 -14.53
CA LEU A 993 -12.93 -1.19 -14.04
C LEU A 993 -13.60 -2.26 -13.16
N LEU A 994 -13.75 -1.97 -11.88
CA LEU A 994 -14.43 -2.86 -10.93
C LEU A 994 -15.94 -2.82 -11.11
N SER A 995 -16.61 -3.94 -10.78
CA SER A 995 -18.07 -3.93 -10.63
C SER A 995 -18.50 -3.09 -9.43
N GLU A 996 -19.72 -2.54 -9.50
CA GLU A 996 -20.31 -1.71 -8.44
C GLU A 996 -20.25 -2.36 -7.07
N GLN A 997 -20.66 -3.63 -6.95
CA GLN A 997 -20.61 -4.38 -5.69
C GLN A 997 -19.20 -4.50 -5.13
N ARG A 998 -18.19 -4.65 -6.00
CA ARG A 998 -16.79 -4.84 -5.59
C ARG A 998 -16.14 -3.52 -5.21
N LEU A 999 -16.42 -2.45 -5.95
CA LEU A 999 -16.04 -1.10 -5.58
C LEU A 999 -16.63 -0.72 -4.22
N ASP A 1000 -17.89 -1.06 -3.97
CA ASP A 1000 -18.55 -0.79 -2.69
C ASP A 1000 -17.88 -1.49 -1.50
N GLN A 1001 -17.51 -2.77 -1.68
CA GLN A 1001 -16.77 -3.52 -0.66
C GLN A 1001 -15.40 -2.91 -0.35
N LEU A 1002 -14.68 -2.46 -1.38
CA LEU A 1002 -13.38 -1.81 -1.20
C LEU A 1002 -13.52 -0.45 -0.51
N ILE A 1003 -14.44 0.40 -0.96
CA ILE A 1003 -14.73 1.68 -0.31
C ILE A 1003 -15.09 1.46 1.17
N GLN A 1004 -15.93 0.46 1.48
CA GLN A 1004 -16.31 0.18 2.86
C GLN A 1004 -15.10 -0.27 3.70
N THR A 1005 -14.21 -1.08 3.12
CA THR A 1005 -12.98 -1.51 3.79
C THR A 1005 -12.08 -0.31 4.09
N GLN A 1006 -11.89 0.57 3.12
CA GLN A 1006 -11.09 1.79 3.27
C GLN A 1006 -11.69 2.74 4.31
N ILE A 1007 -13.01 2.89 4.35
CA ILE A 1007 -13.70 3.71 5.36
C ILE A 1007 -13.55 3.09 6.75
N ASN A 1008 -13.69 1.78 6.89
CA ASN A 1008 -13.51 1.10 8.17
C ASN A 1008 -12.08 1.29 8.69
N GLN A 1009 -11.07 1.17 7.81
CA GLN A 1009 -9.68 1.46 8.15
C GLN A 1009 -9.51 2.93 8.58
N PHE A 1010 -10.04 3.89 7.82
CA PHE A 1010 -10.00 5.31 8.17
C PHE A 1010 -10.60 5.60 9.56
N GLN A 1011 -11.77 5.01 9.86
CA GLN A 1011 -12.47 5.15 11.13
C GLN A 1011 -11.72 4.51 12.31
N LEU A 1012 -10.81 3.56 12.05
CA LEU A 1012 -10.01 2.90 13.07
C LEU A 1012 -8.63 3.57 13.27
N VAL A 1013 -7.92 3.87 12.18
CA VAL A 1013 -6.57 4.49 12.21
C VAL A 1013 -6.64 5.89 12.81
N THR A 1014 -7.60 6.71 12.36
CA THR A 1014 -7.61 8.14 12.64
C THR A 1014 -7.78 8.44 14.14
N PRO A 1015 -8.76 7.83 14.86
CA PRO A 1015 -8.86 8.00 16.31
C PRO A 1015 -7.68 7.40 17.06
N ASN A 1016 -7.23 6.20 16.70
CA ASN A 1016 -6.13 5.51 17.41
C ASN A 1016 -4.84 6.34 17.38
N SER A 1017 -4.52 7.00 16.26
CA SER A 1017 -3.35 7.86 16.16
C SER A 1017 -3.36 9.00 17.18
N LEU A 1018 -4.51 9.68 17.38
CA LEU A 1018 -4.63 10.74 18.37
C LEU A 1018 -4.63 10.19 19.80
N LEU A 1019 -5.42 9.14 20.05
CA LEU A 1019 -5.62 8.56 21.39
C LEU A 1019 -4.33 7.96 21.94
N ASN A 1020 -3.49 7.37 21.10
CA ASN A 1020 -2.19 6.83 21.53
C ASN A 1020 -1.26 7.94 22.03
N ASN A 1021 -1.16 9.06 21.31
CA ASN A 1021 -0.39 10.21 21.75
C ASN A 1021 -0.98 10.83 23.03
N LEU A 1022 -2.30 11.00 23.08
CA LEU A 1022 -3.02 11.50 24.26
C LEU A 1022 -2.74 10.64 25.50
N ASN A 1023 -2.87 9.31 25.39
CA ASN A 1023 -2.65 8.39 26.50
C ASN A 1023 -1.18 8.36 26.94
N LEU A 1024 -0.24 8.34 25.99
CA LEU A 1024 1.19 8.42 26.29
C LEU A 1024 1.53 9.66 27.11
N ILE A 1025 1.03 10.83 26.70
CA ILE A 1025 1.26 12.10 27.40
C ILE A 1025 0.60 12.10 28.78
N ARG A 1026 -0.68 11.72 28.86
CA ARG A 1026 -1.44 11.64 30.13
C ARG A 1026 -0.74 10.76 31.16
N GLU A 1027 -0.33 9.57 30.73
CA GLU A 1027 0.32 8.60 31.60
C GLU A 1027 1.71 9.06 32.06
N THR A 1028 2.48 9.69 31.17
CA THR A 1028 3.81 10.21 31.49
C THR A 1028 3.73 11.37 32.48
N LEU A 1029 2.81 12.32 32.27
CA LEU A 1029 2.59 13.46 33.16
C LEU A 1029 2.03 13.03 34.52
N GLY A 1030 1.06 12.10 34.51
CA GLY A 1030 0.46 11.54 35.71
C GLY A 1030 1.47 10.77 36.56
N ALA A 1031 2.26 9.89 35.95
CA ALA A 1031 3.30 9.14 36.66
C ALA A 1031 4.45 10.03 37.17
N ASN A 1032 4.71 11.17 36.52
CA ASN A 1032 5.63 12.17 37.02
C ASN A 1032 5.07 13.04 38.15
N MET A 1033 3.79 12.86 38.53
CA MET A 1033 3.12 13.61 39.59
C MET A 1033 3.19 15.12 39.38
N ILE A 1034 3.05 15.59 38.14
CA ILE A 1034 3.20 17.02 37.84
C ILE A 1034 2.10 17.83 38.54
N ILE A 1035 2.47 18.78 39.38
CA ILE A 1035 1.50 19.56 40.18
C ILE A 1035 0.67 20.51 39.31
N SER A 1036 -0.64 20.57 39.58
CA SER A 1036 -1.56 21.50 38.94
C SER A 1036 -1.70 22.78 39.76
N VAL A 1037 -1.69 23.94 39.11
CA VAL A 1037 -1.94 25.25 39.73
C VAL A 1037 -3.36 25.33 40.31
N TRP A 1038 -4.32 24.58 39.75
CA TRP A 1038 -5.66 24.44 40.31
C TRP A 1038 -5.67 23.78 41.70
N SER A 1039 -4.55 23.20 42.14
CA SER A 1039 -4.41 22.58 43.46
C SER A 1039 -5.40 21.43 43.67
N VAL A 1040 -5.61 20.61 42.62
CA VAL A 1040 -6.56 19.49 42.60
C VAL A 1040 -5.89 18.11 42.72
N ASN A 1041 -4.59 17.96 42.38
CA ASN A 1041 -3.84 16.72 42.64
C ASN A 1041 -3.00 16.76 43.92
N TRP A 1042 -2.26 17.85 44.12
CA TRP A 1042 -1.32 18.01 45.23
C TRP A 1042 -1.42 19.42 45.82
N LEU A 1043 -1.21 19.53 47.12
CA LEU A 1043 -1.23 20.77 47.89
C LEU A 1043 0.13 21.00 48.53
N ILE A 1044 0.53 22.27 48.69
CA ILE A 1044 1.69 22.62 49.51
C ILE A 1044 1.25 22.60 50.98
N ALA A 1045 1.91 21.78 51.79
CA ALA A 1045 1.58 21.59 53.20
C ALA A 1045 1.95 22.85 54.01
N THR A 1046 1.02 23.34 54.83
CA THR A 1046 1.20 24.55 55.65
C THR A 1046 1.82 24.25 57.01
N GLU A 1047 1.60 23.05 57.55
CA GLU A 1047 2.14 22.60 58.84
C GLU A 1047 3.68 22.50 58.84
N SER A 1048 4.29 22.17 57.70
CA SER A 1048 5.75 22.11 57.55
C SER A 1048 6.44 23.46 57.64
N ILE A 1049 5.72 24.56 57.37
CA ILE A 1049 6.26 25.92 57.42
C ILE A 1049 6.52 26.35 58.88
N ILE A 1050 5.82 25.73 59.84
CA ILE A 1050 5.75 26.19 61.23
C ILE A 1050 6.82 25.51 62.12
N ASN A 1051 7.28 24.30 61.78
CA ASN A 1051 8.06 23.45 62.71
C ASN A 1051 9.53 23.23 62.32
N SER A 1052 9.98 23.59 61.11
CA SER A 1052 11.36 23.34 60.67
C SER A 1052 11.73 24.28 59.54
N GLY A 1053 12.77 25.10 59.75
CA GLY A 1053 13.17 26.14 58.80
C GLY A 1053 13.38 25.65 57.36
N TRP A 1054 13.11 26.58 56.44
CA TRP A 1054 13.58 26.66 55.05
C TRP A 1054 12.91 25.82 53.95
N THR A 1055 12.30 24.66 54.16
CA THR A 1055 11.70 23.84 53.06
C THR A 1055 10.18 23.63 53.19
N ALA A 1056 9.44 23.69 52.06
CA ALA A 1056 8.00 23.48 52.02
C ALA A 1056 7.67 22.13 51.37
N HIS A 1057 6.88 21.29 52.04
CA HIS A 1057 6.53 19.95 51.57
C HIS A 1057 5.19 19.94 50.82
N THR A 1058 4.92 18.87 50.08
CA THR A 1058 3.64 18.68 49.38
C THR A 1058 2.88 17.47 49.95
N LYS A 1059 1.54 17.49 49.85
CA LYS A 1059 0.67 16.37 50.17
C LYS A 1059 -0.29 16.09 49.00
N PRO A 1060 -0.61 14.82 48.69
CA PRO A 1060 -1.58 14.51 47.66
C PRO A 1060 -3.01 14.70 48.15
N ILE A 1061 -3.91 14.97 47.20
CA ILE A 1061 -5.35 15.04 47.42
C ILE A 1061 -5.97 13.65 47.34
N VAL A 1062 -7.05 13.46 48.09
CA VAL A 1062 -7.84 12.23 48.12
C VAL A 1062 -9.27 12.54 47.66
N TYR A 1063 -9.73 11.80 46.65
CA TYR A 1063 -11.07 11.85 46.11
C TYR A 1063 -11.80 10.55 46.47
N GLY A 1064 -12.76 10.62 47.40
CA GLY A 1064 -13.38 9.44 48.00
C GLY A 1064 -12.35 8.53 48.68
N LYS A 1065 -12.13 7.33 48.13
CA LYS A 1065 -11.11 6.36 48.61
C LYS A 1065 -9.84 6.35 47.76
N CYS A 1066 -9.77 7.17 46.71
CA CYS A 1066 -8.67 7.17 45.74
C CYS A 1066 -7.70 8.32 46.04
N ASN A 1067 -6.40 8.02 46.13
CA ASN A 1067 -5.35 8.98 46.47
C ASN A 1067 -4.50 9.33 45.24
N CYS A 1068 -4.36 10.63 44.95
CA CYS A 1068 -3.61 11.14 43.80
C CYS A 1068 -2.12 10.77 43.80
N GLY A 1069 -1.53 10.42 44.95
CA GLY A 1069 -0.15 9.92 45.04
C GLY A 1069 0.02 8.45 44.64
N THR A 1070 -1.08 7.68 44.62
CA THR A 1070 -1.09 6.25 44.21
C THR A 1070 -1.77 6.02 42.87
N SER A 1071 -2.63 6.95 42.44
CA SER A 1071 -3.26 6.91 41.12
C SER A 1071 -3.60 8.33 40.68
N TRP A 1072 -3.09 8.74 39.53
CA TRP A 1072 -3.36 10.04 38.92
C TRP A 1072 -4.75 10.14 38.26
N THR A 1073 -5.49 9.04 38.17
CA THR A 1073 -6.82 8.96 37.52
C THR A 1073 -7.99 9.13 38.51
N CYS A 1074 -7.71 9.41 39.79
CA CYS A 1074 -8.77 9.52 40.80
C CYS A 1074 -9.76 10.63 40.44
N THR A 1075 -11.05 10.29 40.49
CA THR A 1075 -12.16 11.23 40.30
C THR A 1075 -13.28 10.92 41.31
N GLN A 1076 -14.14 11.90 41.57
CA GLN A 1076 -15.38 11.76 42.33
C GLN A 1076 -16.47 12.65 41.71
N SER A 1077 -17.74 12.30 41.95
CA SER A 1077 -18.86 13.12 41.51
C SER A 1077 -19.01 14.40 42.36
N SER A 1078 -19.31 15.50 41.70
CA SER A 1078 -19.65 16.80 42.26
C SER A 1078 -20.83 17.38 41.49
N GLN A 1079 -22.05 17.21 42.04
CA GLN A 1079 -23.30 17.79 41.49
C GLN A 1079 -23.50 17.49 39.99
N GLY A 1080 -23.31 16.23 39.58
CA GLY A 1080 -23.53 15.77 38.20
C GLY A 1080 -22.34 15.94 37.25
N MET A 1081 -21.29 16.68 37.65
CA MET A 1081 -19.98 16.71 36.98
C MET A 1081 -18.94 15.93 37.78
N MET A 1082 -17.76 15.68 37.22
CA MET A 1082 -16.65 15.03 37.95
C MET A 1082 -15.57 16.04 38.34
N VAL A 1083 -14.89 15.75 39.46
CA VAL A 1083 -13.65 16.41 39.91
C VAL A 1083 -12.63 15.35 40.28
N GLY A 1084 -11.34 15.65 40.20
CA GLY A 1084 -10.29 14.65 40.32
C GLY A 1084 -8.89 15.23 40.24
N CYS A 1085 -7.88 14.35 40.24
CA CYS A 1085 -6.47 14.77 40.31
C CYS A 1085 -6.07 15.71 39.17
N TYR A 1086 -6.67 15.56 37.98
CA TYR A 1086 -6.46 16.47 36.88
C TYR A 1086 -7.79 16.90 36.28
N PRO A 1087 -7.93 18.17 35.83
CA PRO A 1087 -9.08 18.62 35.05
C PRO A 1087 -9.37 17.71 33.85
N LEU A 1088 -8.34 17.23 33.14
CA LEU A 1088 -8.51 16.29 32.03
C LEU A 1088 -9.16 14.97 32.45
N GLU A 1089 -8.70 14.35 33.54
CA GLU A 1089 -9.28 13.10 34.02
C GLU A 1089 -10.71 13.30 34.50
N SER A 1090 -10.98 14.44 35.13
CA SER A 1090 -12.33 14.84 35.53
C SER A 1090 -13.25 15.00 34.31
N LEU A 1091 -12.79 15.71 33.28
CA LEU A 1091 -13.54 15.89 32.03
C LEU A 1091 -13.85 14.54 31.38
N LEU A 1092 -12.83 13.69 31.21
CA LEU A 1092 -12.96 12.41 30.52
C LEU A 1092 -13.95 11.45 31.21
N GLN A 1093 -14.02 11.48 32.54
CA GLN A 1093 -14.99 10.68 33.32
C GLN A 1093 -16.36 11.36 33.46
N THR A 1094 -16.51 12.62 33.08
CA THR A 1094 -17.80 13.33 33.14
C THR A 1094 -18.77 12.74 32.12
N THR A 1095 -20.02 12.55 32.54
CA THR A 1095 -21.10 12.03 31.70
C THR A 1095 -21.84 13.14 30.96
N LEU A 1096 -22.57 12.78 29.90
CA LEU A 1096 -23.40 13.72 29.14
C LEU A 1096 -24.60 14.29 29.93
N GLN A 1097 -24.96 13.70 31.07
CA GLN A 1097 -26.19 14.00 31.81
C GLN A 1097 -26.42 15.50 32.03
N CYS A 1098 -25.39 16.24 32.46
CA CYS A 1098 -25.56 17.66 32.76
C CYS A 1098 -25.58 18.55 31.52
N PHE A 1099 -25.02 18.12 30.40
CA PHE A 1099 -25.09 18.88 29.15
C PHE A 1099 -26.48 18.86 28.50
N TYR A 1100 -27.28 17.82 28.79
CA TYR A 1100 -28.64 17.63 28.27
C TYR A 1100 -29.74 17.93 29.29
N ASN A 1101 -29.38 18.36 30.50
CA ASN A 1101 -30.36 18.65 31.56
C ASN A 1101 -30.19 20.08 32.06
N GLN A 1102 -31.11 20.97 31.67
CA GLN A 1102 -31.12 22.36 32.12
C GLN A 1102 -31.15 22.48 33.65
N SER A 1103 -31.88 21.61 34.35
CA SER A 1103 -31.87 21.62 35.82
C SER A 1103 -30.52 21.26 36.40
N CYS A 1104 -29.68 20.43 35.73
CA CYS A 1104 -28.31 20.21 36.20
C CYS A 1104 -27.45 21.47 35.99
N ILE A 1105 -27.50 22.06 34.81
CA ILE A 1105 -26.80 23.32 34.47
C ILE A 1105 -27.18 24.40 35.50
N ASP A 1106 -28.47 24.56 35.74
CA ASP A 1106 -29.03 25.57 36.66
C ASP A 1106 -28.78 25.21 38.13
N SER A 1107 -28.77 23.92 38.52
CA SER A 1107 -28.55 23.47 39.91
C SER A 1107 -27.17 23.80 40.46
N THR A 1108 -26.21 24.12 39.58
CA THR A 1108 -24.94 24.74 39.99
C THR A 1108 -25.12 26.19 40.51
N ASN A 1109 -26.35 26.72 40.43
CA ASN A 1109 -27.08 27.75 41.20
C ASN A 1109 -26.34 29.06 41.53
N LYS A 1110 -25.27 29.38 40.80
CA LYS A 1110 -24.64 30.72 40.81
C LYS A 1110 -24.48 31.31 39.41
N PHE A 1111 -24.98 30.65 38.38
CA PHE A 1111 -24.76 31.03 36.99
C PHE A 1111 -25.91 31.85 36.37
N THR A 1112 -26.30 32.98 36.97
CA THR A 1112 -27.52 33.71 36.55
C THR A 1112 -27.34 34.71 35.41
N GLN A 1113 -26.13 34.90 34.87
CA GLN A 1113 -25.85 35.94 33.87
C GLN A 1113 -25.67 35.44 32.43
N LEU A 1114 -25.30 34.17 32.22
CA LEU A 1114 -25.27 33.55 30.89
C LEU A 1114 -26.42 32.55 30.77
N ASN A 1115 -27.39 32.86 29.91
CA ASN A 1115 -28.52 31.97 29.63
C ASN A 1115 -28.05 30.84 28.69
N ILE A 1116 -27.41 29.82 29.25
CA ILE A 1116 -26.92 28.65 28.51
C ILE A 1116 -28.01 27.61 28.41
N SER A 1117 -28.35 27.21 27.19
CA SER A 1117 -29.33 26.17 26.95
C SER A 1117 -28.69 24.78 26.96
N SER A 1118 -29.36 23.81 27.58
CA SER A 1118 -29.03 22.40 27.44
C SER A 1118 -29.12 21.95 25.98
N LEU A 1119 -28.31 20.95 25.64
CA LEU A 1119 -28.34 20.30 24.32
C LEU A 1119 -29.67 19.55 24.11
N LYS A 1120 -30.04 19.37 22.83
CA LYS A 1120 -31.37 18.84 22.45
C LYS A 1120 -31.38 17.34 22.15
N THR A 1121 -30.44 16.86 21.33
CA THR A 1121 -30.42 15.47 20.84
C THR A 1121 -28.99 14.93 20.75
N SER A 1122 -28.81 13.64 20.99
CA SER A 1122 -27.61 12.89 20.63
C SER A 1122 -27.98 11.45 20.35
N ARG A 1123 -27.18 10.76 19.54
CA ARG A 1123 -27.23 9.29 19.43
C ARG A 1123 -26.78 8.58 20.72
N HIS A 1124 -26.01 9.27 21.57
CA HIS A 1124 -25.43 8.69 22.77
C HIS A 1124 -26.39 8.78 23.97
N GLN A 1125 -26.37 7.77 24.84
CA GLN A 1125 -27.10 7.80 26.10
C GLN A 1125 -26.51 8.85 27.04
N MET A 1126 -27.32 9.46 27.91
CA MET A 1126 -26.86 10.48 28.87
C MET A 1126 -25.81 9.97 29.86
N SER A 1127 -25.73 8.66 30.09
CA SER A 1127 -24.70 7.99 30.91
C SER A 1127 -23.33 7.86 30.23
N THR A 1128 -23.24 8.13 28.92
CA THR A 1128 -22.01 8.06 28.14
C THR A 1128 -21.02 9.12 28.65
N THR A 1129 -19.75 8.75 28.82
CA THR A 1129 -18.68 9.66 29.25
C THR A 1129 -18.09 10.42 28.06
N ILE A 1130 -17.52 11.60 28.33
CA ILE A 1130 -16.80 12.37 27.30
C ILE A 1130 -15.66 11.55 26.68
N GLN A 1131 -14.97 10.72 27.48
CA GLN A 1131 -13.96 9.81 26.95
C GLN A 1131 -14.50 8.87 25.86
N SER A 1132 -15.71 8.33 26.04
CA SER A 1132 -16.30 7.44 25.03
C SER A 1132 -16.61 8.14 23.72
N ILE A 1133 -16.90 9.45 23.75
CA ILE A 1133 -17.17 10.25 22.55
C ILE A 1133 -15.83 10.65 21.89
N LEU A 1134 -14.84 11.02 22.72
CA LEU A 1134 -13.48 11.31 22.27
C LEU A 1134 -12.80 10.10 21.63
N ASN A 1135 -13.13 8.87 22.06
CA ASN A 1135 -12.63 7.64 21.43
C ASN A 1135 -13.00 7.55 19.94
N ASN A 1136 -14.01 8.31 19.49
CA ASN A 1136 -14.40 8.46 18.09
C ASN A 1136 -14.16 9.89 17.57
N LEU A 1137 -13.20 10.63 18.17
CA LEU A 1137 -12.85 12.02 17.80
C LEU A 1137 -14.06 12.95 17.76
N MET A 1138 -14.95 12.85 18.74
CA MET A 1138 -16.15 13.66 18.82
C MET A 1138 -17.10 13.52 17.62
N VAL A 1139 -16.95 12.50 16.77
CA VAL A 1139 -17.81 12.27 15.60
C VAL A 1139 -19.06 11.49 16.01
N GLU A 1140 -20.23 12.00 15.65
CA GLU A 1140 -21.51 11.29 15.78
C GLU A 1140 -21.84 10.42 14.57
N GLU A 1141 -21.52 10.84 13.35
CA GLU A 1141 -21.75 10.01 12.16
C GLU A 1141 -20.93 10.49 10.98
N TYR A 1142 -20.71 9.59 10.02
CA TYR A 1142 -20.17 9.91 8.71
C TYR A 1142 -21.28 9.75 7.68
N ILE A 1143 -21.62 10.84 6.99
CA ILE A 1143 -22.54 10.83 5.86
C ILE A 1143 -21.70 10.49 4.61
N ILE A 1144 -21.97 9.34 4.00
CA ILE A 1144 -21.18 8.82 2.87
C ILE A 1144 -22.06 8.79 1.62
N ASN A 1145 -21.64 9.51 0.58
CA ASN A 1145 -22.27 9.51 -0.73
C ASN A 1145 -21.28 8.92 -1.75
N LYS A 1146 -21.75 7.96 -2.56
CA LYS A 1146 -20.96 7.27 -3.57
C LYS A 1146 -21.62 7.43 -4.95
N SER A 1147 -20.83 7.58 -6.02
CA SER A 1147 -21.32 7.64 -7.39
C SER A 1147 -20.54 6.69 -8.29
N TYR A 1148 -21.12 5.53 -8.60
CA TYR A 1148 -20.52 4.57 -9.51
C TYR A 1148 -20.42 5.11 -10.95
N GLU A 1149 -21.39 5.93 -11.39
CA GLU A 1149 -21.34 6.58 -12.70
C GLU A 1149 -20.15 7.54 -12.82
N ASN A 1150 -19.86 8.33 -11.77
CA ASN A 1150 -18.68 9.19 -11.77
C ASN A 1150 -17.38 8.37 -11.81
N TYR A 1151 -17.31 7.29 -11.03
CA TYR A 1151 -16.17 6.37 -11.08
C TYR A 1151 -15.96 5.79 -12.49
N PHE A 1152 -17.04 5.33 -13.13
CA PHE A 1152 -17.00 4.83 -14.50
C PHE A 1152 -16.49 5.91 -15.48
N ASN A 1153 -17.00 7.13 -15.37
CA ASN A 1153 -16.63 8.23 -16.26
C ASN A 1153 -15.17 8.67 -16.08
N GLN A 1154 -14.62 8.62 -14.87
CA GLN A 1154 -13.20 8.93 -14.59
C GLN A 1154 -12.27 7.80 -15.03
N CYS A 1155 -12.67 6.54 -14.82
CA CYS A 1155 -11.94 5.39 -15.37
C CYS A 1155 -11.89 5.43 -16.91
N ALA A 1156 -12.94 5.98 -17.54
CA ALA A 1156 -13.06 6.17 -18.99
C ALA A 1156 -12.58 4.91 -19.77
N PRO A 1157 -13.26 3.76 -19.61
CA PRO A 1157 -12.76 2.46 -20.06
C PRO A 1157 -12.33 2.50 -21.53
N SER A 1158 -11.06 2.18 -21.77
CA SER A 1158 -10.43 2.22 -23.08
C SER A 1158 -10.91 1.07 -23.97
N SER A 1159 -10.96 -0.13 -23.41
CA SER A 1159 -11.63 -1.29 -24.00
C SER A 1159 -12.26 -2.21 -22.94
N CYS A 1160 -13.34 -2.89 -23.32
CA CYS A 1160 -13.95 -3.96 -22.55
C CYS A 1160 -14.00 -5.24 -23.39
N SER A 1161 -13.62 -6.37 -22.81
CA SER A 1161 -13.72 -7.69 -23.41
C SER A 1161 -14.65 -8.59 -22.62
N TYR A 1162 -15.43 -9.43 -23.31
CA TYR A 1162 -16.18 -10.50 -22.66
C TYR A 1162 -16.20 -11.74 -23.53
N ASN A 1163 -16.34 -12.90 -22.90
CA ASN A 1163 -16.31 -14.18 -23.57
C ASN A 1163 -17.71 -14.77 -23.69
N TYR A 1164 -18.06 -15.25 -24.88
CA TYR A 1164 -19.23 -16.09 -25.05
C TYR A 1164 -18.93 -17.28 -25.96
N ILE A 1165 -19.65 -18.37 -25.72
CA ILE A 1165 -19.50 -19.60 -26.48
C ILE A 1165 -20.31 -19.47 -27.77
N LYS A 1166 -19.62 -19.42 -28.92
CA LYS A 1166 -20.26 -19.42 -30.23
C LYS A 1166 -20.00 -20.74 -30.95
N LYS A 1167 -21.00 -21.22 -31.69
CA LYS A 1167 -20.84 -22.36 -32.61
C LYS A 1167 -20.00 -21.93 -33.82
N TYR A 1168 -19.18 -22.85 -34.32
CA TYR A 1168 -18.27 -22.67 -35.46
C TYR A 1168 -18.93 -21.90 -36.62
N GLN A 1169 -18.23 -20.91 -37.19
CA GLN A 1169 -18.78 -20.17 -38.33
C GLN A 1169 -18.91 -21.09 -39.54
N ILE A 1170 -20.12 -21.15 -40.11
CA ILE A 1170 -20.44 -22.02 -41.26
C ILE A 1170 -19.50 -21.73 -42.44
N THR A 1171 -19.04 -20.49 -42.60
CA THR A 1171 -18.11 -20.03 -43.64
C THR A 1171 -16.74 -20.72 -43.57
N GLU A 1172 -16.10 -20.76 -42.38
CA GLU A 1172 -14.84 -21.50 -42.19
C GLU A 1172 -15.03 -23.00 -42.42
N GLY A 1173 -16.16 -23.55 -41.97
CA GLY A 1173 -16.53 -24.96 -42.20
C GLY A 1173 -16.61 -25.29 -43.69
N ILE A 1174 -17.22 -24.40 -44.48
CA ILE A 1174 -17.32 -24.52 -45.94
C ILE A 1174 -15.95 -24.44 -46.62
N ILE A 1175 -15.09 -23.49 -46.23
CA ILE A 1175 -13.72 -23.36 -46.80
C ILE A 1175 -12.90 -24.63 -46.50
N ASN A 1176 -13.04 -25.15 -45.29
CA ASN A 1176 -12.38 -26.37 -44.84
C ASN A 1176 -12.87 -27.62 -45.59
N LEU A 1177 -14.17 -27.71 -45.88
CA LEU A 1177 -14.75 -28.78 -46.71
C LEU A 1177 -14.31 -28.67 -48.17
N ILE A 1178 -14.34 -27.47 -48.76
CA ILE A 1178 -13.91 -27.24 -50.13
C ILE A 1178 -12.43 -27.62 -50.29
N SER A 1179 -11.56 -27.13 -49.41
CA SER A 1179 -10.12 -27.38 -49.47
C SER A 1179 -9.73 -28.86 -49.33
N LEU A 1180 -10.52 -29.69 -48.63
CA LEU A 1180 -10.26 -31.13 -48.47
C LEU A 1180 -10.93 -32.00 -49.56
N TYR A 1181 -12.00 -31.51 -50.17
CA TYR A 1181 -12.83 -32.27 -51.11
C TYR A 1181 -12.02 -32.93 -52.24
N SER A 1182 -11.13 -32.17 -52.87
CA SER A 1182 -10.36 -32.66 -54.02
C SER A 1182 -9.34 -33.74 -53.66
N GLY A 1183 -8.65 -33.61 -52.52
CA GLY A 1183 -7.77 -34.64 -52.00
C GLY A 1183 -8.49 -35.92 -51.62
N LEU A 1184 -9.65 -35.78 -50.96
CA LEU A 1184 -10.51 -36.89 -50.59
C LEU A 1184 -11.02 -37.66 -51.82
N VAL A 1185 -11.37 -36.97 -52.91
CA VAL A 1185 -11.77 -37.62 -54.18
C VAL A 1185 -10.66 -38.52 -54.72
N ILE A 1186 -9.40 -38.08 -54.66
CA ILE A 1186 -8.25 -38.87 -55.15
C ILE A 1186 -7.96 -40.06 -54.23
N LEU A 1187 -7.95 -39.83 -52.92
CA LEU A 1187 -7.71 -40.86 -51.90
C LEU A 1187 -8.77 -41.95 -51.91
N THR A 1188 -10.04 -41.56 -51.91
CA THR A 1188 -11.17 -42.51 -51.96
C THR A 1188 -11.17 -43.32 -53.25
N ARG A 1189 -10.77 -42.72 -54.39
CA ARG A 1189 -10.62 -43.44 -55.65
C ARG A 1189 -9.49 -44.46 -55.60
N CYS A 1190 -8.32 -44.09 -55.05
CA CYS A 1190 -7.19 -45.01 -54.88
C CYS A 1190 -7.56 -46.18 -53.95
N LEU A 1191 -8.17 -45.89 -52.80
CA LEU A 1191 -8.66 -46.91 -51.86
C LEU A 1191 -9.66 -47.86 -52.53
N SER A 1192 -10.58 -47.33 -53.34
CA SER A 1192 -11.58 -48.13 -54.05
C SER A 1192 -10.95 -49.09 -55.07
N VAL A 1193 -9.94 -48.62 -55.82
CA VAL A 1193 -9.18 -49.46 -56.77
C VAL A 1193 -8.40 -50.54 -56.03
N ILE A 1194 -7.74 -50.20 -54.91
CA ILE A 1194 -6.95 -51.14 -54.12
C ILE A 1194 -7.86 -52.22 -53.51
N LEU A 1195 -8.98 -51.84 -52.91
CA LEU A 1195 -9.93 -52.77 -52.29
C LEU A 1195 -10.53 -53.74 -53.31
N ILE A 1196 -10.87 -53.27 -54.51
CA ILE A 1196 -11.42 -54.12 -55.57
C ILE A 1196 -10.36 -55.08 -56.11
N LYS A 1197 -9.10 -54.65 -56.26
CA LYS A 1197 -8.00 -55.54 -56.65
C LYS A 1197 -7.63 -56.55 -55.57
N LEU A 1198 -7.73 -56.19 -54.29
CA LEU A 1198 -7.55 -57.13 -53.17
C LEU A 1198 -8.69 -58.14 -53.12
N CYS A 1199 -9.94 -57.72 -53.38
CA CYS A 1199 -11.09 -58.61 -53.50
C CYS A 1199 -10.99 -59.53 -54.72
N SER A 1200 -10.53 -59.06 -55.88
CA SER A 1200 -10.35 -59.91 -57.07
C SER A 1200 -9.18 -60.89 -56.91
N TYR A 1201 -8.12 -60.49 -56.20
CA TYR A 1201 -7.01 -61.38 -55.84
C TYR A 1201 -7.44 -62.48 -54.85
N LYS A 1202 -8.37 -62.18 -53.93
CA LYS A 1202 -8.95 -63.17 -53.00
C LYS A 1202 -9.96 -64.10 -53.67
N SER A 1203 -10.75 -63.57 -54.62
CA SER A 1203 -11.68 -64.36 -55.46
C SER A 1203 -10.93 -65.41 -56.29
N ASN A 1204 -9.83 -65.03 -56.94
CA ASN A 1204 -9.01 -65.95 -57.76
C ASN A 1204 -8.29 -67.04 -56.95
N ARG A 1205 -8.18 -66.92 -55.62
CA ARG A 1205 -7.60 -67.97 -54.76
C ARG A 1205 -8.64 -69.02 -54.35
N ILE A 1206 -9.92 -68.65 -54.31
CA ILE A 1206 -11.03 -69.56 -53.96
C ILE A 1206 -11.39 -70.45 -55.16
N THR A 1207 -11.23 -69.96 -56.39
CA THR A 1207 -11.46 -70.76 -57.61
C THR A 1207 -10.40 -71.84 -57.86
N ILE A 1208 -9.19 -71.69 -57.30
CA ILE A 1208 -8.08 -72.67 -57.48
C ILE A 1208 -8.17 -73.83 -56.46
N GLN A 1209 -8.97 -73.74 -55.39
CA GLN A 1209 -9.19 -74.85 -54.44
C GLN A 1209 -10.44 -75.70 -54.72
N ILE A 1210 -11.18 -75.43 -55.80
CA ILE A 1210 -12.38 -76.22 -56.21
C ILE A 1210 -12.11 -76.98 -57.53
N THR A 1211 -10.87 -76.99 -58.01
CA THR A 1211 -10.42 -77.83 -59.15
C THR A 1211 -9.13 -78.58 -58.82
N GLU A 1212 -9.14 -79.30 -57.68
CA GLU A 1212 -8.36 -80.51 -57.43
C GLU A 1212 -9.28 -81.56 -56.80
#